data_AF-A0A093IGM3-F1
#
_entry.id   AF-A0A093IGM3-F1
#
_cell.length_a   1.000
_cell.length_b   1.000
_cell.length_c   1.000
_cell.angle_alpha   90.00
_cell.angle_beta   90.00
_cell.angle_gamma   90.00
#
_symmetry.space_group_name_H-M   'P 1'
#
loop_
_entity.id
_entity.type
_entity.pdbx_description
1 polymer ?
#
loop_
_entity_poly.entity_id
_entity_poly.type
_entity_poly.pdbx_seq_one_letter_code
_entity_poly.pdbx_strand_id
1 'polypeptide(L)'
;HSLFSSSFLSPDEHNDVQKKTFTKWINARFSKSGKPPVKDMFTDLKDGRKLLDLLEGLTGKPLPKERGSTRVHALNNVNRVLQVLHQNNVELVNIGGTDIVDGNHKLTLGLLWSIILHWQVKDVMKNIMSDLQQTNSEKILLSWVRQSTRPYSQVNVLNFTTSWADGLAFNAVIHRHKPELFSWDKVIKMSPVERLEHAFSIAKNHLGIEKLLDPEDVAVQLPDKKSIIMYLTSLFEVLPKQVTMEDIREVETLPRRYKQECEDGEFNMQQAVALEEEQGSSRAETPSTVTEVDMDLDSYQVALEEVLTWLLSAEDAFREQEEISGDVEEVKEQFSTHEGFMMELTAHQSSVGSVLQAGNQLVAQGNLSPEEEFEIQEQMLLLNSRWEELRVDSMDRQSRLHDMLMELQKQQLQQLSDWLTVTEERIQKMESQLSAEDLESLQKHLEEHKSLQSDLETEQVKVNSLTHMVVIVDESSGESATAILEEQLQRLGERWTAVCHWTEERRVKLQEIQLLWQELLEEQCLLKAWLTEKEEALSKVQTSNFKDQTDLSVNVRKLAILKEDMGMKRQTLDQLNELGQDVAQILGNGRASSKIDQDQEELTQRWDSLVQKLEDYSNQVTQAVGSVGMSQVPQKTAAETMPLKEQVVVKQSRQELPPPPPPKKRQIPGDSEAKKKFEAESAELLNWISKSKSAIQATDIKEYKKMRETSNMKEKLKVIEKERVEKSQKLDELKRSGHILLDQMGKEGLSTVDIKSVMEKILSGWKDVVQHLEEVARKIKYQEDISAYFKEMSELEKTVIEKDNWLKNDASSASQPSAVLKDLCQRELTHLVSLSPQLEHLKATCKALTSQPMPPNFIQESLHGFLNHFKLTHQKLEECHQQLKK
;
A
#
# COMPACT_ATOMS: atom_id res chain seq x y z
N HIS A 1 32.46 9.67 15.78
CA HIS A 1 31.53 10.56 15.06
C HIS A 1 30.12 10.04 15.31
N SER A 2 29.55 10.08 16.53
CA SER A 2 28.94 11.23 17.23
C SER A 2 28.09 12.12 16.32
N LEU A 3 26.79 12.18 16.64
CA LEU A 3 25.67 12.98 16.07
C LEU A 3 24.70 12.15 15.21
N PHE A 4 23.71 11.55 15.88
CA PHE A 4 22.27 11.67 15.61
C PHE A 4 21.55 10.86 16.70
N SER A 5 21.45 11.47 17.89
CA SER A 5 20.41 11.12 18.86
C SER A 5 19.14 11.80 18.34
N SER A 6 18.21 11.04 17.77
CA SER A 6 16.91 11.57 17.37
C SER A 6 15.94 11.42 18.53
N SER A 7 15.74 12.51 19.26
CA SER A 7 14.74 12.66 20.31
C SER A 7 13.34 12.69 19.71
N PHE A 8 12.47 11.78 20.14
CA PHE A 8 11.02 12.04 20.10
C PHE A 8 10.74 13.25 20.99
N LEU A 9 9.92 14.21 20.54
CA LEU A 9 9.49 15.29 21.42
C LEU A 9 8.55 14.70 22.48
N SER A 10 8.90 14.86 23.75
CA SER A 10 7.99 14.55 24.86
C SER A 10 6.73 15.43 24.82
N PRO A 11 5.62 15.04 25.46
CA PRO A 11 4.43 15.90 25.60
C PRO A 11 4.75 17.31 26.14
N ASP A 12 5.75 17.41 27.02
CA ASP A 12 6.24 18.68 27.54
C ASP A 12 6.91 19.54 26.46
N GLU A 13 7.67 18.93 25.55
CA GLU A 13 8.30 19.64 24.43
C GLU A 13 7.27 20.08 23.38
N HIS A 14 6.20 19.32 23.14
CA HIS A 14 5.07 19.77 22.30
C HIS A 14 4.37 21.01 22.89
N ASN A 15 4.13 21.01 24.21
CA ASN A 15 3.57 22.16 24.92
C ASN A 15 4.49 23.38 24.83
N ASP A 16 5.81 23.19 24.86
CA ASP A 16 6.79 24.27 24.69
C ASP A 16 6.79 24.84 23.27
N VAL A 17 6.68 24.00 22.24
CA VAL A 17 6.53 24.45 20.84
C VAL A 17 5.24 25.26 20.67
N GLN A 18 4.12 24.78 21.20
CA GLN A 18 2.85 25.53 21.19
C GLN A 18 2.97 26.84 21.95
N LYS A 19 3.62 26.84 23.13
CA LYS A 19 3.87 28.05 23.93
C LYS A 19 4.59 29.12 23.11
N LYS A 20 5.71 28.77 22.45
CA LYS A 20 6.47 29.70 21.59
C LYS A 20 5.61 30.20 20.44
N THR A 21 4.96 29.28 19.74
CA THR A 21 4.20 29.52 18.51
C THR A 21 2.98 30.41 18.77
N PHE A 22 2.19 30.11 19.80
CA PHE A 22 1.04 30.91 20.21
C PHE A 22 1.47 32.28 20.77
N THR A 23 2.58 32.36 21.51
CA THR A 23 3.11 33.64 21.99
C THR A 23 3.51 34.54 20.82
N LYS A 24 4.20 34.00 19.80
CA LYS A 24 4.53 34.75 18.56
C LYS A 24 3.28 35.20 17.84
N TRP A 25 2.24 34.36 17.78
CA TRP A 25 0.97 34.72 17.17
C TRP A 25 0.25 35.87 17.89
N ILE A 26 0.13 35.81 19.22
CA ILE A 26 -0.46 36.91 20.01
C ILE A 26 0.33 38.20 19.77
N ASN A 27 1.66 38.13 19.81
CA ASN A 27 2.52 39.28 19.59
C ASN A 27 2.41 39.87 18.18
N ALA A 28 2.22 39.05 17.15
CA ALA A 28 1.94 39.53 15.81
C ALA A 28 0.61 40.29 15.72
N ARG A 29 -0.43 39.84 16.45
CA ARG A 29 -1.72 40.55 16.55
C ARG A 29 -1.59 41.84 17.35
N PHE A 30 -0.86 41.82 18.46
CA PHE A 30 -0.62 42.99 19.32
C PHE A 30 0.20 44.06 18.62
N SER A 31 1.17 43.68 17.80
CA SER A 31 1.93 44.62 16.98
C SER A 31 1.01 45.40 16.03
N LYS A 32 0.02 44.74 15.42
CA LYS A 32 -0.98 45.38 14.55
C LYS A 32 -1.94 46.30 15.31
N SER A 33 -2.28 45.97 16.56
CA SER A 33 -3.20 46.77 17.41
C SER A 33 -2.50 47.76 18.36
N GLY A 34 -1.17 47.87 18.29
CA GLY A 34 -0.37 48.77 19.14
C GLY A 34 -0.33 48.39 20.62
N LYS A 35 -0.58 47.12 20.96
CA LYS A 35 -0.60 46.61 22.34
C LYS A 35 0.79 46.12 22.77
N PRO A 36 1.15 46.22 24.07
CA PRO A 36 2.44 45.75 24.57
C PRO A 36 2.57 44.22 24.45
N PRO A 37 3.74 43.69 24.07
CA PRO A 37 3.90 42.25 23.82
C PRO A 37 3.74 41.39 25.08
N VAL A 38 3.35 40.14 24.87
CA VAL A 38 3.40 39.04 25.82
C VAL A 38 4.83 38.50 25.87
N LYS A 39 5.42 38.43 27.07
CA LYS A 39 6.76 37.87 27.29
C LYS A 39 6.68 36.40 27.69
N ASP A 40 5.85 36.11 28.68
CA ASP A 40 5.57 34.74 29.13
C ASP A 40 4.06 34.57 29.28
N MET A 41 3.47 33.77 28.39
CA MET A 41 2.03 33.70 28.28
C MET A 41 1.33 33.15 29.53
N PHE A 42 1.96 32.23 30.27
CA PHE A 42 1.34 31.61 31.44
C PHE A 42 1.30 32.52 32.67
N THR A 43 2.07 33.61 32.65
CA THR A 43 2.07 34.64 33.70
C THR A 43 1.32 35.88 33.25
N ASP A 44 1.54 36.32 32.01
CA ASP A 44 0.96 37.53 31.44
C ASP A 44 -0.53 37.43 31.10
N LEU A 45 -1.09 36.22 30.96
CA LEU A 45 -2.51 36.02 30.62
C LEU A 45 -3.41 35.78 31.85
N LYS A 46 -2.81 35.52 33.05
CA LYS A 46 -3.55 35.15 34.26
C LYS A 46 -4.56 36.19 34.72
N ASP A 47 -4.27 37.47 34.51
CA ASP A 47 -5.13 38.57 34.95
C ASP A 47 -6.31 38.84 34.01
N GLY A 48 -6.40 38.09 32.90
CA GLY A 48 -7.42 38.20 31.86
C GLY A 48 -7.35 39.44 30.99
N ARG A 49 -6.47 40.42 31.27
CA ARG A 49 -6.48 41.72 30.57
C ARG A 49 -5.92 41.63 29.18
N LYS A 50 -4.80 40.93 29.01
CA LYS A 50 -4.20 40.69 27.70
C LYS A 50 -5.07 39.78 26.83
N LEU A 51 -5.81 38.83 27.43
CA LEU A 51 -6.82 38.04 26.73
C LEU A 51 -7.97 38.94 26.22
N LEU A 52 -8.44 39.88 27.03
CA LEU A 52 -9.42 40.88 26.58
C LEU A 52 -8.84 41.82 25.50
N ASP A 53 -7.58 42.26 25.61
CA ASP A 53 -6.91 43.03 24.55
C ASP A 53 -6.84 42.26 23.22
N LEU A 54 -6.61 40.94 23.29
CA LEU A 54 -6.60 40.05 22.13
C LEU A 54 -8.00 39.95 21.52
N LEU A 55 -9.02 39.68 22.33
CA LEU A 55 -10.40 39.59 21.84
C LEU A 55 -10.95 40.93 21.33
N GLU A 56 -10.55 42.05 21.90
CA GLU A 56 -10.85 43.38 21.34
C GLU A 56 -10.30 43.51 19.91
N GLY A 57 -9.06 43.06 19.69
CA GLY A 57 -8.43 43.08 18.38
C GLY A 57 -9.08 42.15 17.36
N LEU A 58 -9.58 40.99 17.80
CA LEU A 58 -10.22 39.99 16.93
C LEU A 58 -11.68 40.32 16.62
N THR A 59 -12.44 40.78 17.61
CA THR A 59 -13.87 41.12 17.46
C THR A 59 -14.09 42.53 16.92
N GLY A 60 -13.08 43.41 17.01
CA GLY A 60 -13.18 44.82 16.69
C GLY A 60 -14.05 45.63 17.67
N LYS A 61 -14.49 45.03 18.78
CA LYS A 61 -15.34 45.67 19.79
C LYS A 61 -14.53 45.99 21.05
N PRO A 62 -14.67 47.19 21.65
CA PRO A 62 -14.02 47.49 22.92
C PRO A 62 -14.62 46.64 24.04
N LEU A 63 -13.78 46.03 24.88
CA LEU A 63 -14.19 45.13 25.96
C LEU A 63 -13.79 45.75 27.32
N PRO A 64 -14.73 45.98 28.24
CA PRO A 64 -14.42 46.57 29.53
C PRO A 64 -13.52 45.65 30.35
N LYS A 65 -12.48 46.23 30.95
CA LYS A 65 -11.48 45.52 31.79
C LYS A 65 -11.56 46.03 33.22
N GLU A 66 -11.67 45.11 34.16
CA GLU A 66 -11.72 45.43 35.57
C GLU A 66 -10.33 45.80 36.09
N ARG A 67 -10.27 46.91 36.82
CA ARG A 67 -9.04 47.49 37.38
C ARG A 67 -8.80 46.94 38.79
N GLY A 68 -7.57 46.53 39.09
CA GLY A 68 -7.19 45.87 40.34
C GLY A 68 -6.20 44.73 40.12
N SER A 69 -5.58 44.27 41.21
CA SER A 69 -4.53 43.23 41.21
C SER A 69 -4.88 42.01 42.07
N THR A 70 -6.08 41.96 42.65
CA THR A 70 -6.53 40.80 43.43
C THR A 70 -7.02 39.67 42.52
N ARG A 71 -6.99 38.43 43.01
CA ARG A 71 -7.47 37.24 42.28
C ARG A 71 -8.91 37.38 41.78
N VAL A 72 -9.77 38.07 42.52
CA VAL A 72 -11.18 38.31 42.15
C VAL A 72 -11.27 39.16 40.88
N HIS A 73 -10.48 40.24 40.78
CA HIS A 73 -10.46 41.07 39.56
C HIS A 73 -9.95 40.28 38.34
N ALA A 74 -8.96 39.40 38.54
CA ALA A 74 -8.45 38.52 37.49
C ALA A 74 -9.53 37.53 37.02
N LEU A 75 -10.24 36.90 37.96
CA LEU A 75 -11.32 35.96 37.66
C LEU A 75 -12.48 36.62 36.90
N ASN A 76 -12.87 37.84 37.29
CA ASN A 76 -13.90 38.59 36.56
C ASN A 76 -13.49 38.91 35.12
N ASN A 77 -12.23 39.31 34.90
CA ASN A 77 -11.71 39.54 33.56
C ASN A 77 -11.68 38.25 32.73
N VAL A 78 -11.23 37.12 33.28
CA VAL A 78 -11.21 35.83 32.58
C VAL A 78 -12.64 35.33 32.32
N ASN A 79 -13.56 35.43 33.27
CA ASN A 79 -14.97 35.08 33.03
C ASN A 79 -15.59 35.94 31.93
N ARG A 80 -15.20 37.21 31.82
CA ARG A 80 -15.58 38.04 30.69
C ARG A 80 -15.01 37.53 29.36
N VAL A 81 -13.76 37.06 29.34
CA VAL A 81 -13.17 36.40 28.16
C VAL A 81 -14.04 35.21 27.75
N LEU A 82 -14.35 34.30 28.69
CA LEU A 82 -15.17 33.12 28.42
C LEU A 82 -16.58 33.48 27.90
N GLN A 83 -17.21 34.50 28.49
CA GLN A 83 -18.50 35.02 28.00
C GLN A 83 -18.41 35.54 26.56
N VAL A 84 -17.36 36.29 26.22
CA VAL A 84 -17.16 36.81 24.87
C VAL A 84 -16.93 35.67 23.88
N LEU A 85 -16.20 34.62 24.28
CA LEU A 85 -16.01 33.42 23.45
C LEU A 85 -17.35 32.72 23.18
N HIS A 86 -18.16 32.50 24.22
CA HIS A 86 -19.48 31.90 24.09
C HIS A 86 -20.41 32.73 23.18
N GLN A 87 -20.41 34.07 23.33
CA GLN A 87 -21.18 34.98 22.48
C GLN A 87 -20.77 34.95 20.99
N ASN A 88 -19.57 34.47 20.68
CA ASN A 88 -19.09 34.31 19.31
C ASN A 88 -19.13 32.84 18.86
N ASN A 89 -19.93 31.97 19.51
CA ASN A 89 -20.07 30.55 19.18
C ASN A 89 -18.74 29.77 19.24
N VAL A 90 -17.90 30.09 20.22
CA VAL A 90 -16.73 29.27 20.57
C VAL A 90 -17.14 28.39 21.74
N GLU A 91 -17.32 27.10 21.47
CA GLU A 91 -17.56 26.09 22.49
C GLU A 91 -16.23 25.76 23.19
N LEU A 92 -16.26 25.75 24.52
CA LEU A 92 -15.12 25.43 25.36
C LEU A 92 -15.53 24.22 26.20
N VAL A 93 -14.77 23.14 26.07
CA VAL A 93 -14.95 21.94 26.88
C VAL A 93 -13.98 22.04 28.05
N ASN A 94 -14.47 21.90 29.28
CA ASN A 94 -13.66 21.79 30.50
C ASN A 94 -12.65 22.93 30.77
N ILE A 95 -12.92 24.17 30.33
CA ILE A 95 -12.08 25.34 30.64
C ILE A 95 -12.88 26.37 31.45
N GLY A 96 -12.56 26.48 32.73
CA GLY A 96 -13.12 27.47 33.66
C GLY A 96 -12.23 28.70 33.85
N GLY A 97 -12.81 29.76 34.43
CA GLY A 97 -12.07 31.00 34.69
C GLY A 97 -10.97 30.83 35.74
N THR A 98 -11.16 29.93 36.69
CA THR A 98 -10.18 29.60 37.74
C THR A 98 -8.92 28.98 37.17
N ASP A 99 -9.04 28.15 36.14
CA ASP A 99 -7.92 27.42 35.53
C ASP A 99 -6.87 28.36 34.95
N ILE A 100 -7.32 29.44 34.31
CA ILE A 100 -6.45 30.43 33.69
C ILE A 100 -5.80 31.34 34.74
N VAL A 101 -6.57 31.78 35.73
CA VAL A 101 -6.06 32.66 36.81
C VAL A 101 -5.02 31.92 37.66
N ASP A 102 -5.29 30.64 37.96
CA ASP A 102 -4.41 29.80 38.77
C ASP A 102 -3.20 29.30 37.96
N GLY A 103 -3.26 29.37 36.63
CA GLY A 103 -2.10 29.19 35.73
C GLY A 103 -1.92 27.78 35.24
N ASN A 104 -3.02 27.06 35.00
CA ASN A 104 -2.95 25.75 34.37
C ASN A 104 -2.45 25.91 32.93
N HIS A 105 -1.22 25.45 32.67
CA HIS A 105 -0.57 25.62 31.37
C HIS A 105 -1.35 24.93 30.24
N LYS A 106 -1.83 23.70 30.48
CA LYS A 106 -2.57 22.91 29.48
C LYS A 106 -3.88 23.60 29.10
N LEU A 107 -4.68 24.00 30.10
CA LEU A 107 -5.96 24.68 29.85
C LEU A 107 -5.78 26.08 29.26
N THR A 108 -4.68 26.76 29.58
CA THR A 108 -4.33 28.04 28.94
C THR A 108 -3.99 27.85 27.44
N LEU A 109 -3.23 26.81 27.10
CA LEU A 109 -2.97 26.46 25.69
C LEU A 109 -4.25 26.02 24.97
N GLY A 110 -5.12 25.25 25.64
CA GLY A 110 -6.43 24.85 25.12
C GLY A 110 -7.31 26.06 24.80
N LEU A 111 -7.43 27.00 25.73
CA LEU A 111 -8.19 28.24 25.53
C LEU A 111 -7.68 29.03 24.32
N LEU A 112 -6.36 29.20 24.22
CA LEU A 112 -5.75 29.93 23.11
C LEU A 112 -5.91 29.21 21.78
N TRP A 113 -5.84 27.88 21.78
CA TRP A 113 -6.12 27.08 20.59
C TRP A 113 -7.56 27.28 20.12
N SER A 114 -8.55 27.27 21.02
CA SER A 114 -9.95 27.54 20.66
C SER A 114 -10.13 28.92 20.02
N ILE A 115 -9.42 29.93 20.53
CA ILE A 115 -9.39 31.29 19.94
C ILE A 115 -8.75 31.26 18.54
N ILE A 116 -7.59 30.62 18.39
CA ILE A 116 -6.87 30.52 17.11
C ILE A 116 -7.71 29.76 16.09
N LEU A 117 -8.29 28.62 16.48
CA LEU A 117 -9.12 27.79 15.62
C LEU A 117 -10.32 28.57 15.10
N HIS A 118 -10.98 29.37 15.94
CA HIS A 118 -12.12 30.18 15.52
C HIS A 118 -11.70 31.34 14.59
N TRP A 119 -10.85 32.25 15.06
CA TRP A 119 -10.58 33.52 14.35
C TRP A 119 -9.46 33.46 13.31
N GLN A 120 -8.54 32.50 13.40
CA GLN A 120 -7.50 32.34 12.38
C GLN A 120 -7.87 31.24 11.39
N VAL A 121 -8.30 30.07 11.85
CA VAL A 121 -8.52 28.92 10.96
C VAL A 121 -9.91 28.99 10.31
N LYS A 122 -10.98 28.91 11.12
CA LYS A 122 -12.36 28.88 10.62
C LYS A 122 -12.74 30.19 9.91
N ASP A 123 -12.40 31.34 10.48
CA ASP A 123 -12.73 32.63 9.84
C ASP A 123 -12.04 32.85 8.49
N VAL A 124 -10.75 32.49 8.34
CA VAL A 124 -10.02 32.65 7.06
C VAL A 124 -10.59 31.76 5.95
N MET A 125 -11.16 30.61 6.32
CA MET A 125 -11.75 29.62 5.42
C MET A 125 -13.27 29.75 5.28
N LYS A 126 -13.93 30.67 6.00
CA LYS A 126 -15.39 30.81 6.07
C LYS A 126 -16.09 30.80 4.71
N ASN A 127 -15.59 31.59 3.75
CA ASN A 127 -16.18 31.68 2.42
C ASN A 127 -16.07 30.35 1.64
N ILE A 128 -14.94 29.65 1.76
CA ILE A 128 -14.71 28.38 1.06
C ILE A 128 -15.49 27.24 1.72
N MET A 129 -15.58 27.25 3.05
CA MET A 129 -16.42 26.33 3.80
C MET A 129 -17.90 26.48 3.41
N SER A 130 -18.39 27.71 3.21
CA SER A 130 -19.76 27.94 2.72
C SER A 130 -19.94 27.54 1.26
N ASP A 131 -19.00 27.90 0.38
CA ASP A 131 -19.10 27.63 -1.06
C ASP A 131 -19.04 26.13 -1.37
N LEU A 132 -18.25 25.37 -0.61
CA LEU A 132 -18.08 23.91 -0.78
C LEU A 132 -19.00 23.09 0.13
N GLN A 133 -19.78 23.72 1.02
CA GLN A 133 -20.58 23.05 2.05
C GLN A 133 -19.76 22.05 2.90
N GLN A 134 -18.53 22.42 3.25
CA GLN A 134 -17.62 21.60 4.05
C GLN A 134 -17.31 22.28 5.37
N THR A 135 -17.50 21.57 6.49
CA THR A 135 -17.26 22.10 7.84
C THR A 135 -15.87 21.78 8.37
N ASN A 136 -15.13 20.88 7.71
CA ASN A 136 -13.82 20.42 8.15
C ASN A 136 -12.68 21.25 7.51
N SER A 137 -12.12 22.18 8.29
CA SER A 137 -11.01 23.04 7.85
C SER A 137 -9.72 22.28 7.55
N GLU A 138 -9.47 21.15 8.21
CA GLU A 138 -8.29 20.32 7.96
C GLU A 138 -8.34 19.68 6.56
N LYS A 139 -9.50 19.16 6.15
CA LYS A 139 -9.68 18.62 4.80
C LYS A 139 -9.44 19.66 3.71
N ILE A 140 -9.96 20.86 3.90
CA ILE A 140 -9.80 21.97 2.95
C ILE A 140 -8.32 22.36 2.82
N LEU A 141 -7.63 22.52 3.96
CA LEU A 141 -6.19 22.81 3.97
C LEU A 141 -5.38 21.71 3.30
N LEU A 142 -5.65 20.45 3.64
CA LEU A 142 -4.88 19.31 3.14
C LEU A 142 -5.07 19.16 1.63
N SER A 143 -6.30 19.35 1.17
CA SER A 143 -6.65 19.37 -0.25
C SER A 143 -5.91 20.48 -1.00
N TRP A 144 -5.94 21.72 -0.47
CA TRP A 144 -5.24 22.87 -1.06
C TRP A 144 -3.73 22.67 -1.15
N VAL A 145 -3.12 22.14 -0.09
CA VAL A 145 -1.67 21.86 -0.09
C VAL A 145 -1.35 20.80 -1.13
N ARG A 146 -2.06 19.67 -1.14
CA ARG A 146 -1.79 18.58 -2.08
C ARG A 146 -1.93 19.04 -3.52
N GLN A 147 -2.94 19.85 -3.83
CA GLN A 147 -3.08 20.44 -5.15
C GLN A 147 -1.88 21.35 -5.49
N SER A 148 -1.41 22.15 -4.53
CA SER A 148 -0.26 23.03 -4.69
C SER A 148 1.06 22.28 -4.87
N THR A 149 1.23 21.12 -4.22
CA THR A 149 2.46 20.33 -4.25
C THR A 149 2.48 19.23 -5.32
N ARG A 150 1.35 18.94 -5.98
CA ARG A 150 1.22 17.90 -7.02
C ARG A 150 2.29 17.91 -8.12
N PRO A 151 2.80 19.08 -8.59
CA PRO A 151 3.85 19.10 -9.63
C PRO A 151 5.25 18.69 -9.15
N TYR A 152 5.46 18.54 -7.84
CA TYR A 152 6.78 18.26 -7.25
C TYR A 152 6.84 16.78 -6.85
N SER A 153 7.49 15.96 -7.67
CA SER A 153 7.55 14.51 -7.46
C SER A 153 8.20 14.08 -6.15
N GLN A 154 9.05 14.93 -5.56
CA GLN A 154 9.70 14.68 -4.28
C GLN A 154 8.82 15.02 -3.06
N VAL A 155 7.62 15.58 -3.26
CA VAL A 155 6.76 16.08 -2.18
C VAL A 155 5.43 15.35 -2.20
N ASN A 156 5.15 14.61 -1.13
CA ASN A 156 3.86 13.98 -0.90
C ASN A 156 3.33 14.34 0.49
N VAL A 157 2.27 15.16 0.51
CA VAL A 157 1.68 15.62 1.78
C VAL A 157 0.48 14.75 2.13
N LEU A 158 0.57 14.05 3.27
CA LEU A 158 -0.47 13.14 3.77
C LEU A 158 -1.08 13.61 5.09
N ASN A 159 -0.36 14.42 5.87
CA ASN A 159 -0.77 14.88 7.19
C ASN A 159 -0.23 16.30 7.50
N PHE A 160 -0.56 16.82 8.69
CA PHE A 160 -0.06 18.10 9.21
C PHE A 160 1.08 17.94 10.22
N THR A 161 1.76 16.81 10.22
CA THR A 161 2.88 16.51 11.12
C THR A 161 4.11 16.13 10.29
N THR A 162 4.37 14.84 10.10
CA THR A 162 5.59 14.30 9.49
C THR A 162 5.82 14.74 8.04
N SER A 163 4.74 15.01 7.29
CA SER A 163 4.82 15.49 5.88
C SER A 163 5.52 16.85 5.72
N TRP A 164 5.72 17.58 6.82
CA TRP A 164 6.27 18.93 6.83
C TRP A 164 7.67 19.01 7.45
N ALA A 165 8.13 17.93 8.09
CA ALA A 165 9.37 17.89 8.87
C ALA A 165 10.62 18.15 8.03
N ASP A 166 10.62 17.77 6.75
CA ASP A 166 11.76 17.91 5.85
C ASP A 166 11.86 19.29 5.16
N GLY A 167 10.87 20.16 5.40
CA GLY A 167 10.77 21.51 4.83
C GLY A 167 10.43 21.61 3.34
N LEU A 168 10.32 20.51 2.59
CA LEU A 168 10.04 20.56 1.15
C LEU A 168 8.62 21.04 0.86
N ALA A 169 7.64 20.58 1.64
CA ALA A 169 6.24 20.96 1.46
C ALA A 169 6.00 22.47 1.58
N PHE A 170 6.61 23.14 2.58
CA PHE A 170 6.51 24.61 2.71
C PHE A 170 7.08 25.34 1.50
N ASN A 171 8.25 24.93 1.03
CA ASN A 171 8.86 25.54 -0.14
C ASN A 171 8.05 25.26 -1.41
N ALA A 172 7.47 24.06 -1.57
CA ALA A 172 6.69 23.70 -2.74
C ALA A 172 5.42 24.56 -2.86
N VAL A 173 4.72 24.77 -1.74
CA VAL A 173 3.54 25.65 -1.68
C VAL A 173 3.93 27.07 -2.10
N ILE A 174 5.00 27.64 -1.55
CA ILE A 174 5.43 29.00 -1.91
C ILE A 174 5.87 29.08 -3.38
N HIS A 175 6.70 28.15 -3.84
CA HIS A 175 7.22 28.13 -5.22
C HIS A 175 6.12 27.90 -6.26
N ARG A 176 5.06 27.14 -5.93
CA ARG A 176 3.93 26.92 -6.84
C ARG A 176 3.22 28.22 -7.18
N HIS A 177 2.99 29.06 -6.17
CA HIS A 177 2.24 30.31 -6.33
C HIS A 177 3.15 31.50 -6.70
N LYS A 178 4.45 31.39 -6.41
CA LYS A 178 5.47 32.42 -6.64
C LYS A 178 6.81 31.81 -7.11
N PRO A 179 6.85 31.21 -8.32
CA PRO A 179 8.04 30.51 -8.83
C PRO A 179 9.24 31.44 -9.07
N GLU A 180 9.02 32.75 -9.16
CA GLU A 180 10.06 33.75 -9.37
C GLU A 180 10.94 34.02 -8.15
N LEU A 181 10.49 33.64 -6.95
CA LEU A 181 11.18 34.00 -5.70
C LEU A 181 12.48 33.21 -5.49
N PHE A 182 12.54 31.96 -5.95
CA PHE A 182 13.71 31.09 -5.80
C PHE A 182 13.66 29.92 -6.76
N SER A 183 14.80 29.23 -6.94
CA SER A 183 14.90 28.03 -7.79
C SER A 183 14.70 26.75 -6.96
N TRP A 184 13.80 25.88 -7.42
CA TRP A 184 13.53 24.59 -6.77
C TRP A 184 14.78 23.70 -6.63
N ASP A 185 15.66 23.70 -7.63
CA ASP A 185 16.90 22.90 -7.63
C ASP A 185 17.87 23.26 -6.50
N LYS A 186 17.77 24.48 -5.97
CA LYS A 186 18.56 24.90 -4.81
C LYS A 186 17.97 24.36 -3.51
N VAL A 187 16.65 24.37 -3.38
CA VAL A 187 15.93 23.91 -2.18
C VAL A 187 16.16 22.42 -1.92
N ILE A 188 16.11 21.59 -2.96
CA ILE A 188 16.30 20.13 -2.82
C ILE A 188 17.69 19.76 -2.29
N LYS A 189 18.69 20.64 -2.44
CA LYS A 189 20.08 20.41 -1.99
C LYS A 189 20.34 20.88 -0.56
N MET A 190 19.43 21.66 0.03
CA MET A 190 19.53 22.15 1.41
C MET A 190 19.13 21.06 2.40
N SER A 191 19.61 21.16 3.64
CA SER A 191 19.16 20.32 4.77
C SER A 191 17.75 20.72 5.24
N PRO A 192 17.04 19.86 6.00
CA PRO A 192 15.68 20.17 6.50
C PRO A 192 15.56 21.52 7.22
N VAL A 193 16.46 21.80 8.17
CA VAL A 193 16.48 23.05 8.94
C VAL A 193 16.70 24.26 8.01
N GLU A 194 17.63 24.16 7.06
CA GLU A 194 17.88 25.23 6.08
C GLU A 194 16.69 25.45 5.16
N ARG A 195 15.98 24.39 4.73
CA ARG A 195 14.77 24.50 3.91
C ARG A 195 13.65 25.21 4.66
N LEU A 196 13.46 24.88 5.93
CA LEU A 196 12.46 25.51 6.80
C LEU A 196 12.78 26.98 7.03
N GLU A 197 14.01 27.30 7.41
CA GLU A 197 14.46 28.69 7.59
C GLU A 197 14.35 29.49 6.28
N HIS A 198 14.67 28.86 5.14
CA HIS A 198 14.49 29.46 3.82
C HIS A 198 13.01 29.77 3.55
N ALA A 199 12.11 28.80 3.72
CA ALA A 199 10.67 28.99 3.50
C ALA A 199 10.11 30.10 4.39
N PHE A 200 10.45 30.10 5.69
CA PHE A 200 9.96 31.08 6.65
C PHE A 200 10.53 32.48 6.40
N SER A 201 11.78 32.57 5.94
CA SER A 201 12.39 33.85 5.54
C SER A 201 11.76 34.43 4.28
N ILE A 202 11.51 33.61 3.27
CA ILE A 202 10.84 34.03 2.03
C ILE A 202 9.41 34.48 2.34
N ALA A 203 8.66 33.72 3.13
CA ALA A 203 7.30 34.07 3.53
C ALA A 203 7.25 35.41 4.29
N LYS A 204 8.20 35.66 5.20
CA LYS A 204 8.28 36.95 5.91
C LYS A 204 8.65 38.11 5.00
N ASN A 205 9.69 37.96 4.19
CA ASN A 205 10.24 39.05 3.40
C ASN A 205 9.38 39.41 2.17
N HIS A 206 8.63 38.45 1.63
CA HIS A 206 7.91 38.62 0.36
C HIS A 206 6.39 38.44 0.47
N LEU A 207 5.90 37.71 1.48
CA LEU A 207 4.45 37.50 1.69
C LEU A 207 3.92 38.21 2.94
N GLY A 208 4.79 38.83 3.75
CA GLY A 208 4.39 39.54 4.98
C GLY A 208 3.89 38.60 6.09
N ILE A 209 4.25 37.32 6.03
CA ILE A 209 3.88 36.31 7.04
C ILE A 209 4.95 36.26 8.13
N GLU A 210 4.57 36.49 9.38
CA GLU A 210 5.51 36.40 10.50
C GLU A 210 6.04 34.97 10.70
N LYS A 211 7.29 34.85 11.18
CA LYS A 211 7.92 33.56 11.49
C LYS A 211 7.35 32.98 12.79
N LEU A 212 6.20 32.31 12.71
CA LEU A 212 5.53 31.72 13.88
C LEU A 212 6.25 30.45 14.35
N LEU A 213 6.87 29.71 13.43
CA LEU A 213 7.58 28.46 13.70
C LEU A 213 9.08 28.68 13.70
N ASP A 214 9.78 28.00 14.61
CA ASP A 214 11.24 27.87 14.56
C ASP A 214 11.61 26.63 13.72
N PRO A 215 12.60 26.71 12.82
CA PRO A 215 13.03 25.58 11.97
C PRO A 215 13.36 24.31 12.76
N GLU A 216 13.98 24.45 13.93
CA GLU A 216 14.41 23.34 14.78
C GLU A 216 13.22 22.64 15.45
N ASP A 217 12.15 23.37 15.76
CA ASP A 217 10.92 22.84 16.36
C ASP A 217 10.07 22.07 15.32
N VAL A 218 10.37 22.23 14.02
CA VAL A 218 9.69 21.55 12.92
C VAL A 218 10.55 20.43 12.31
N ALA A 219 11.88 20.56 12.29
CA ALA A 219 12.80 19.55 11.77
C ALA A 219 13.01 18.35 12.72
N VAL A 220 11.91 17.81 13.24
CA VAL A 220 11.84 16.72 14.23
C VAL A 220 11.03 15.55 13.67
N GLN A 221 11.07 14.39 14.33
CA GLN A 221 10.33 13.22 13.85
C GLN A 221 8.81 13.45 13.82
N LEU A 222 8.26 14.17 14.80
CA LEU A 222 6.83 14.46 14.91
C LEU A 222 6.60 15.95 15.23
N PRO A 223 6.43 16.81 14.22
CA PRO A 223 6.13 18.22 14.43
C PRO A 223 4.72 18.43 15.02
N ASP A 224 4.54 19.47 15.81
CA ASP A 224 3.24 19.81 16.42
C ASP A 224 2.17 20.18 15.37
N LYS A 225 1.09 19.40 15.32
CA LYS A 225 -0.01 19.55 14.36
C LYS A 225 -0.64 20.95 14.39
N LYS A 226 -0.95 21.47 15.58
CA LYS A 226 -1.62 22.76 15.77
C LYS A 226 -0.77 23.90 15.24
N SER A 227 0.52 23.87 15.53
CA SER A 227 1.52 24.84 15.08
C SER A 227 1.69 24.84 13.55
N ILE A 228 1.74 23.67 12.92
CA ILE A 228 1.79 23.54 11.45
C ILE A 228 0.51 24.10 10.81
N ILE A 229 -0.67 23.71 11.28
CA ILE A 229 -1.97 24.22 10.78
C ILE A 229 -2.01 25.75 10.89
N MET A 230 -1.56 26.32 12.00
CA MET A 230 -1.57 27.76 12.23
C MET A 230 -0.70 28.51 11.21
N TYR A 231 0.49 28.00 10.90
CA TYR A 231 1.37 28.60 9.90
C TYR A 231 0.82 28.42 8.47
N LEU A 232 0.29 27.23 8.14
CA LEU A 232 -0.32 26.98 6.83
C LEU A 232 -1.53 27.84 6.57
N THR A 233 -2.35 28.07 7.58
CA THR A 233 -3.50 28.98 7.48
C THR A 233 -3.04 30.39 7.13
N SER A 234 -1.88 30.84 7.65
CA SER A 234 -1.31 32.15 7.31
C SER A 234 -0.83 32.22 5.85
N LEU A 235 -0.31 31.11 5.31
CA LEU A 235 0.01 30.99 3.88
C LEU A 235 -1.26 30.98 3.03
N PHE A 236 -2.27 30.22 3.44
CA PHE A 236 -3.57 30.11 2.78
C PHE A 236 -4.32 31.45 2.72
N GLU A 237 -4.17 32.30 3.75
CA GLU A 237 -4.80 33.61 3.80
C GLU A 237 -4.32 34.54 2.66
N VAL A 238 -3.04 34.48 2.31
CA VAL A 238 -2.40 35.42 1.37
C VAL A 238 -2.15 34.84 -0.02
N LEU A 239 -2.22 33.52 -0.19
CA LEU A 239 -2.03 32.84 -1.47
C LEU A 239 -3.37 32.50 -2.15
N PRO A 240 -3.39 32.28 -3.47
CA PRO A 240 -4.60 31.90 -4.19
C PRO A 240 -5.28 30.65 -3.60
N LYS A 241 -6.56 30.80 -3.28
CA LYS A 241 -7.39 29.76 -2.66
C LYS A 241 -8.18 29.00 -3.75
N GLN A 242 -7.56 27.98 -4.34
CA GLN A 242 -8.20 27.09 -5.32
C GLN A 242 -8.38 25.71 -4.68
N VAL A 243 -9.62 25.28 -4.44
CA VAL A 243 -9.97 23.96 -3.88
C VAL A 243 -11.30 23.54 -4.49
N THR A 244 -11.41 22.32 -5.03
CA THR A 244 -12.69 21.77 -5.53
C THR A 244 -13.19 20.61 -4.67
N MET A 245 -14.45 20.20 -4.87
CA MET A 245 -15.02 19.04 -4.18
C MET A 245 -14.34 17.71 -4.58
N GLU A 246 -13.86 17.59 -5.82
CA GLU A 246 -13.07 16.43 -6.25
C GLU A 246 -11.74 16.34 -5.51
N ASP A 247 -11.07 17.47 -5.31
CA ASP A 247 -9.81 17.53 -4.56
C ASP A 247 -10.01 17.15 -3.08
N ILE A 248 -11.20 17.42 -2.52
CA ILE A 248 -11.56 17.02 -1.14
C ILE A 248 -11.84 15.51 -1.06
N ARG A 249 -12.56 14.95 -2.05
CA ARG A 249 -12.82 13.50 -2.12
C ARG A 249 -11.54 12.69 -2.29
N GLU A 250 -10.54 13.20 -3.03
CA GLU A 250 -9.23 12.56 -3.13
C GLU A 250 -8.61 12.35 -1.74
N VAL A 251 -8.69 13.36 -0.87
CA VAL A 251 -8.18 13.29 0.52
C VAL A 251 -8.91 12.21 1.33
N GLU A 252 -10.21 12.01 1.12
CA GLU A 252 -11.00 10.99 1.83
C GLU A 252 -10.61 9.56 1.46
N THR A 253 -10.08 9.36 0.26
CA THR A 253 -9.62 8.07 -0.26
C THR A 253 -8.16 7.75 0.07
N LEU A 254 -7.43 8.67 0.71
CA LEU A 254 -6.04 8.43 1.10
C LEU A 254 -5.96 7.32 2.16
N PRO A 255 -4.90 6.48 2.14
CA PRO A 255 -4.67 5.49 3.18
C PRO A 255 -4.66 6.19 4.55
N ARG A 256 -5.64 5.88 5.40
CA ARG A 256 -5.68 6.36 6.79
C ARG A 256 -4.62 5.60 7.59
N ARG A 257 -3.34 5.91 7.37
CA ARG A 257 -2.29 5.68 8.36
C ARG A 257 -2.17 6.97 9.16
N TYR A 258 -2.24 6.83 10.48
CA TYR A 258 -2.06 7.90 11.47
C TYR A 258 -3.28 8.82 11.66
N LYS A 259 -4.22 8.37 12.48
CA LYS A 259 -5.09 9.26 13.27
C LYS A 259 -4.50 9.32 14.69
N GLN A 260 -3.65 10.30 14.91
CA GLN A 260 -3.37 10.78 16.26
C GLN A 260 -4.44 11.85 16.51
N GLU A 261 -5.53 11.44 17.14
CA GLU A 261 -6.46 12.36 17.80
C GLU A 261 -5.78 12.76 19.12
N CYS A 262 -5.38 14.02 19.22
CA CYS A 262 -4.97 14.61 20.49
C CYS A 262 -6.26 14.86 21.26
N GLU A 263 -6.61 13.99 22.21
CA GLU A 263 -7.68 14.31 23.16
C GLU A 263 -7.11 14.71 24.52
N ASP A 264 -7.67 15.82 24.98
CA ASP A 264 -7.42 16.46 26.24
C ASP A 264 -7.86 15.53 27.38
N GLY A 265 -6.88 14.92 28.04
CA GLY A 265 -7.13 14.03 29.18
C GLY A 265 -8.21 14.48 30.16
N GLU A 266 -9.21 13.61 30.32
CA GLU A 266 -10.10 13.56 31.47
C GLU A 266 -9.60 12.48 32.42
N PHE A 267 -9.36 12.87 33.68
CA PHE A 267 -9.19 11.92 34.78
C PHE A 267 -10.46 11.90 35.61
N ASN A 268 -10.92 10.66 35.83
CA ASN A 268 -12.05 10.21 36.63
C ASN A 268 -12.00 10.72 38.08
N MET A 269 -13.16 11.07 38.67
CA MET A 269 -13.31 11.19 40.13
C MET A 269 -14.56 10.45 40.60
N GLN A 270 -14.33 9.28 41.19
CA GLN A 270 -15.26 8.66 42.13
C GLN A 270 -15.31 9.45 43.45
N GLN A 271 -16.53 9.59 43.96
CA GLN A 271 -16.93 9.74 45.37
C GLN A 271 -16.35 10.89 46.21
N ALA A 272 -17.22 11.83 46.58
CA ALA A 272 -17.49 12.12 48.00
C ALA A 272 -18.84 12.82 48.18
N VAL A 273 -19.65 12.20 49.04
CA VAL A 273 -20.92 12.63 49.62
C VAL A 273 -20.73 13.89 50.47
N ALA A 274 -21.64 14.87 50.36
CA ALA A 274 -22.15 15.64 51.51
C ALA A 274 -23.34 16.52 51.09
N LEU A 275 -24.52 16.13 51.56
CA LEU A 275 -25.63 17.01 51.86
C LEU A 275 -25.15 18.13 52.80
N GLU A 276 -25.58 19.37 52.57
CA GLU A 276 -26.15 20.19 53.65
C GLU A 276 -26.89 21.43 53.11
N GLU A 277 -27.84 21.82 53.92
CA GLU A 277 -29.03 22.62 53.70
C GLU A 277 -28.83 24.16 53.77
N GLU A 278 -29.83 24.82 53.19
CA GLU A 278 -30.49 26.06 53.65
C GLU A 278 -29.88 27.48 53.45
N GLN A 279 -30.67 28.25 52.68
CA GLN A 279 -31.22 29.59 52.94
C GLN A 279 -30.31 30.83 53.02
N GLY A 280 -30.61 31.82 52.15
CA GLY A 280 -30.18 33.21 52.35
C GLY A 280 -30.39 34.20 51.19
N SER A 281 -31.64 34.55 50.90
CA SER A 281 -32.16 35.85 50.36
C SER A 281 -31.17 36.88 49.75
N SER A 282 -31.37 37.27 48.49
CA SER A 282 -31.98 38.58 48.13
C SER A 282 -31.84 38.96 46.64
N ARG A 283 -32.98 38.92 45.94
CA ARG A 283 -33.50 39.83 44.91
C ARG A 283 -32.55 40.84 44.21
N ALA A 284 -32.40 40.68 42.90
CA ALA A 284 -32.37 41.80 41.95
C ALA A 284 -32.95 41.37 40.59
N GLU A 285 -34.16 41.84 40.30
CA GLU A 285 -34.83 41.71 39.01
C GLU A 285 -34.15 42.63 37.98
N THR A 286 -33.87 42.10 36.79
CA THR A 286 -33.97 42.87 35.54
C THR A 286 -34.51 41.96 34.43
N PRO A 287 -35.52 42.42 33.66
CA PRO A 287 -36.20 41.60 32.67
C PRO A 287 -35.45 41.65 31.34
N SER A 288 -35.18 40.51 30.73
CA SER A 288 -34.88 40.46 29.30
C SER A 288 -35.52 39.23 28.69
N THR A 289 -36.59 39.53 27.96
CA THR A 289 -37.41 38.73 27.07
C THR A 289 -36.59 37.69 26.29
N VAL A 290 -36.63 36.44 26.74
CA VAL A 290 -36.57 35.27 25.86
C VAL A 290 -37.96 34.66 25.96
N THR A 291 -38.58 34.41 24.82
CA THR A 291 -39.79 33.59 24.75
C THR A 291 -39.45 32.22 25.34
N GLU A 292 -39.69 32.05 26.63
CA GLU A 292 -39.91 30.75 27.26
C GLU A 292 -41.08 30.13 26.52
N VAL A 293 -40.80 29.08 25.76
CA VAL A 293 -41.86 28.15 25.38
C VAL A 293 -42.24 27.49 26.68
N ASP A 294 -43.37 27.88 27.26
CA ASP A 294 -43.95 27.19 28.41
C ASP A 294 -44.04 25.69 28.03
N MET A 295 -43.17 24.86 28.61
CA MET A 295 -43.35 23.42 28.58
C MET A 295 -44.53 23.12 29.50
N ASP A 296 -45.64 22.70 28.92
CA ASP A 296 -46.78 22.19 29.67
C ASP A 296 -46.53 20.74 30.10
N LEU A 297 -47.30 20.28 31.09
CA LEU A 297 -47.20 18.92 31.64
C LEU A 297 -47.32 17.84 30.55
N ASP A 298 -48.15 18.07 29.54
CA ASP A 298 -48.37 17.16 28.41
C ASP A 298 -47.09 17.01 27.56
N SER A 299 -46.39 18.11 27.26
CA SER A 299 -45.13 18.06 26.51
C SER A 299 -44.00 17.35 27.25
N TYR A 300 -43.95 17.47 28.59
CA TYR A 300 -43.03 16.71 29.43
C TYR A 300 -43.34 15.21 29.41
N GLN A 301 -44.61 14.83 29.55
CA GLN A 301 -45.01 13.42 29.54
C GLN A 301 -44.69 12.74 28.21
N VAL A 302 -44.90 13.43 27.07
CA VAL A 302 -44.52 12.92 25.75
C VAL A 302 -43.01 12.71 25.64
N ALA A 303 -42.20 13.70 26.04
CA ALA A 303 -40.75 13.58 25.99
C ALA A 303 -40.21 12.48 26.93
N LEU A 304 -40.81 12.32 28.11
CA LEU A 304 -40.49 11.26 29.06
C LEU A 304 -40.82 9.87 28.49
N GLU A 305 -42.00 9.71 27.87
CA GLU A 305 -42.42 8.44 27.28
C GLU A 305 -41.50 8.03 26.11
N GLU A 306 -41.09 8.98 25.26
CA GLU A 306 -40.14 8.73 24.18
C GLU A 306 -38.80 8.22 24.73
N VAL A 307 -38.25 8.87 25.77
CA VAL A 307 -36.98 8.46 26.39
C VAL A 307 -37.11 7.12 27.10
N LEU A 308 -38.19 6.86 27.84
CA LEU A 308 -38.40 5.58 28.53
C LEU A 308 -38.61 4.42 27.56
N THR A 309 -39.28 4.66 26.43
CA THR A 309 -39.47 3.66 25.37
C THR A 309 -38.14 3.28 24.74
N TRP A 310 -37.33 4.29 24.41
CA TRP A 310 -35.97 4.06 23.93
C TRP A 310 -35.11 3.32 24.96
N LEU A 311 -35.13 3.75 26.22
CA LEU A 311 -34.33 3.15 27.29
C LEU A 311 -34.67 1.67 27.49
N LEU A 312 -35.94 1.30 27.40
CA LEU A 312 -36.38 -0.09 27.46
C LEU A 312 -35.83 -0.92 26.28
N SER A 313 -35.86 -0.37 25.06
CA SER A 313 -35.27 -1.01 23.89
C SER A 313 -33.74 -1.17 24.03
N ALA A 314 -33.05 -0.18 24.61
CA ALA A 314 -31.61 -0.22 24.81
C ALA A 314 -31.20 -1.25 25.89
N GLU A 315 -31.97 -1.35 26.98
CA GLU A 315 -31.78 -2.37 28.01
C GLU A 315 -31.95 -3.79 27.45
N ASP A 316 -32.96 -4.01 26.59
CA ASP A 316 -33.16 -5.31 25.95
C ASP A 316 -32.05 -5.63 24.94
N ALA A 317 -31.64 -4.65 24.13
CA ALA A 317 -30.51 -4.80 23.20
C ALA A 317 -29.19 -5.12 23.93
N PHE A 318 -28.97 -4.56 25.13
CA PHE A 318 -27.80 -4.88 25.95
C PHE A 318 -27.85 -6.32 26.50
N ARG A 319 -29.03 -6.77 26.96
CA ARG A 319 -29.23 -8.14 27.46
C ARG A 319 -29.08 -9.22 26.39
N GLU A 320 -29.37 -8.88 25.13
CA GLU A 320 -29.21 -9.79 23.99
C GLU A 320 -27.75 -9.97 23.55
N GLN A 321 -26.80 -9.14 24.04
CA GLN A 321 -25.39 -9.27 23.65
C GLN A 321 -24.74 -10.54 24.23
N GLU A 322 -24.04 -11.30 23.39
CA GLU A 322 -23.39 -12.56 23.75
C GLU A 322 -22.20 -12.41 24.72
N GLU A 323 -21.75 -13.50 25.35
CA GLU A 323 -20.52 -13.51 26.17
C GLU A 323 -19.27 -13.22 25.34
N ILE A 324 -18.25 -12.61 25.95
CA ILE A 324 -17.01 -12.22 25.27
C ILE A 324 -16.26 -13.47 24.79
N SER A 325 -15.95 -13.54 23.49
CA SER A 325 -15.24 -14.66 22.87
C SER A 325 -13.74 -14.70 23.22
N GLY A 326 -13.09 -15.84 22.95
CA GLY A 326 -11.63 -16.00 22.98
C GLY A 326 -10.96 -15.94 21.59
N ASP A 327 -11.74 -15.74 20.52
CA ASP A 327 -11.22 -15.56 19.17
C ASP A 327 -11.08 -14.08 18.79
N VAL A 328 -9.98 -13.72 18.14
CA VAL A 328 -9.66 -12.32 17.83
C VAL A 328 -10.68 -11.68 16.89
N GLU A 329 -11.18 -12.40 15.90
CA GLU A 329 -12.12 -11.84 14.93
C GLU A 329 -13.54 -11.73 15.52
N GLU A 330 -13.96 -12.72 16.32
CA GLU A 330 -15.23 -12.65 17.05
C GLU A 330 -15.22 -11.50 18.07
N VAL A 331 -14.13 -11.32 18.84
CA VAL A 331 -14.01 -10.20 19.80
C VAL A 331 -14.00 -8.84 19.10
N LYS A 332 -13.42 -8.72 17.89
CA LYS A 332 -13.50 -7.48 17.10
C LYS A 332 -14.92 -7.15 16.67
N GLU A 333 -15.70 -8.14 16.24
CA GLU A 333 -17.10 -7.96 15.85
C GLU A 333 -17.95 -7.57 17.07
N GLN A 334 -17.75 -8.26 18.20
CA GLN A 334 -18.39 -7.93 19.48
C GLN A 334 -18.03 -6.50 19.93
N PHE A 335 -16.76 -6.11 19.80
CA PHE A 335 -16.30 -4.75 20.11
C PHE A 335 -16.98 -3.71 19.21
N SER A 336 -16.98 -3.89 17.89
CA SER A 336 -17.58 -2.92 16.96
C SER A 336 -19.10 -2.78 17.14
N THR A 337 -19.78 -3.89 17.41
CA THR A 337 -21.22 -3.89 17.73
C THR A 337 -21.48 -3.11 19.01
N HIS A 338 -20.68 -3.35 20.04
CA HIS A 338 -20.81 -2.67 21.33
C HIS A 338 -20.40 -1.18 21.26
N GLU A 339 -19.43 -0.82 20.43
CA GLU A 339 -19.06 0.58 20.15
C GLU A 339 -20.24 1.34 19.51
N GLY A 340 -20.92 0.74 18.53
CA GLY A 340 -22.14 1.31 17.95
C GLY A 340 -23.24 1.54 18.98
N PHE A 341 -23.41 0.59 19.91
CA PHE A 341 -24.33 0.74 21.05
C PHE A 341 -23.92 1.87 21.98
N MET A 342 -22.62 2.02 22.30
CA MET A 342 -22.10 3.13 23.11
C MET A 342 -22.30 4.51 22.45
N MET A 343 -22.18 4.60 21.12
CA MET A 343 -22.51 5.82 20.38
C MET A 343 -24.00 6.16 20.48
N GLU A 344 -24.88 5.16 20.42
CA GLU A 344 -26.32 5.34 20.59
C GLU A 344 -26.68 5.83 21.99
N LEU A 345 -26.07 5.25 23.04
CA LEU A 345 -26.19 5.74 24.41
C LEU A 345 -25.78 7.22 24.48
N THR A 346 -24.60 7.56 23.96
CA THR A 346 -24.08 8.93 23.98
C THR A 346 -25.00 9.92 23.25
N ALA A 347 -25.59 9.53 22.12
CA ALA A 347 -26.53 10.38 21.38
C ALA A 347 -27.77 10.75 22.20
N HIS A 348 -28.28 9.82 23.01
CA HIS A 348 -29.48 10.00 23.82
C HIS A 348 -29.21 10.65 25.19
N GLN A 349 -27.94 10.81 25.60
CA GLN A 349 -27.57 11.50 26.85
C GLN A 349 -28.19 12.90 26.96
N SER A 350 -28.19 13.66 25.87
CA SER A 350 -28.78 15.00 25.83
C SER A 350 -30.29 14.99 25.99
N SER A 351 -30.97 13.98 25.44
CA SER A 351 -32.43 13.80 25.54
C SER A 351 -32.84 13.45 26.98
N VAL A 352 -32.14 12.49 27.60
CA VAL A 352 -32.32 12.15 29.02
C VAL A 352 -32.10 13.37 29.91
N GLY A 353 -31.02 14.12 29.66
CA GLY A 353 -30.73 15.38 30.37
C GLY A 353 -31.82 16.44 30.20
N SER A 354 -32.36 16.58 28.99
CA SER A 354 -33.45 17.53 28.69
C SER A 354 -34.75 17.17 29.42
N VAL A 355 -35.11 15.89 29.49
CA VAL A 355 -36.30 15.43 30.23
C VAL A 355 -36.14 15.67 31.73
N LEU A 356 -34.96 15.38 32.30
CA LEU A 356 -34.67 15.66 33.71
C LEU A 356 -34.69 17.17 34.00
N GLN A 357 -34.18 18.00 33.09
CA GLN A 357 -34.22 19.45 33.24
C GLN A 357 -35.65 20.00 33.16
N ALA A 358 -36.45 19.49 32.21
CA ALA A 358 -37.85 19.85 32.05
C ALA A 358 -38.69 19.50 33.29
N GLY A 359 -38.51 18.30 33.84
CA GLY A 359 -39.19 17.90 35.08
C GLY A 359 -38.82 18.80 36.27
N ASN A 360 -37.53 19.15 36.42
CA ASN A 360 -37.09 20.12 37.43
C ASN A 360 -37.73 21.51 37.26
N GLN A 361 -37.88 21.98 36.02
CA GLN A 361 -38.53 23.27 35.73
C GLN A 361 -40.02 23.25 36.10
N LEU A 362 -40.73 22.18 35.77
CA LEU A 362 -42.14 21.99 36.11
C LEU A 362 -42.37 21.97 37.63
N VAL A 363 -41.51 21.27 38.37
CA VAL A 363 -41.51 21.27 39.84
C VAL A 363 -41.23 22.67 40.41
N ALA A 364 -40.25 23.38 39.85
CA ALA A 364 -39.86 24.72 40.31
C ALA A 364 -40.91 25.82 40.05
N GLN A 365 -41.76 25.66 39.03
CA GLN A 365 -42.81 26.63 38.69
C GLN A 365 -43.94 26.66 39.73
N GLY A 366 -44.13 25.61 40.53
CA GLY A 366 -45.09 25.57 41.64
C GLY A 366 -46.57 25.65 41.24
N ASN A 367 -46.88 25.41 39.96
CA ASN A 367 -48.24 25.43 39.40
C ASN A 367 -48.92 24.04 39.40
N LEU A 368 -48.25 23.03 39.95
CA LEU A 368 -48.71 21.64 40.01
C LEU A 368 -49.36 21.31 41.36
N SER A 369 -50.22 20.29 41.38
CA SER A 369 -50.69 19.71 42.64
C SER A 369 -49.56 18.95 43.36
N PRO A 370 -49.63 18.79 44.70
CA PRO A 370 -48.65 18.01 45.46
C PRO A 370 -48.51 16.57 44.96
N GLU A 371 -49.59 15.99 44.44
CA GLU A 371 -49.60 14.66 43.85
C GLU A 371 -48.84 14.61 42.51
N GLU A 372 -49.04 15.58 41.62
CA GLU A 372 -48.34 15.69 40.33
C GLU A 372 -46.85 15.98 40.51
N GLU A 373 -46.49 16.84 41.46
CA GLU A 373 -45.09 17.15 41.80
C GLU A 373 -44.36 15.89 42.29
N PHE A 374 -45.00 15.10 43.16
CA PHE A 374 -44.46 13.84 43.65
C PHE A 374 -44.31 12.81 42.51
N GLU A 375 -45.29 12.70 41.62
CA GLU A 375 -45.23 11.78 40.47
C GLU A 375 -44.08 12.12 39.52
N ILE A 376 -43.88 13.40 39.20
CA ILE A 376 -42.76 13.86 38.36
C ILE A 376 -41.41 13.54 39.02
N GLN A 377 -41.27 13.78 40.33
CA GLN A 377 -40.04 13.47 41.06
C GLN A 377 -39.70 11.97 41.03
N GLU A 378 -40.69 11.09 41.24
CA GLU A 378 -40.50 9.64 41.15
C GLU A 378 -40.16 9.19 39.72
N GLN A 379 -40.82 9.76 38.70
CA GLN A 379 -40.52 9.49 37.29
C GLN A 379 -39.08 9.87 36.92
N MET A 380 -38.61 11.04 37.35
CA MET A 380 -37.24 11.49 37.12
C MET A 380 -36.21 10.61 37.84
N LEU A 381 -36.50 10.20 39.07
CA LEU A 381 -35.62 9.33 39.85
C LEU A 381 -35.49 7.95 39.19
N LEU A 382 -36.61 7.38 38.74
CA LEU A 382 -36.65 6.11 38.02
C LEU A 382 -35.87 6.19 36.71
N LEU A 383 -36.10 7.25 35.91
CA LEU A 383 -35.40 7.48 34.65
C LEU A 383 -33.88 7.56 34.88
N ASN A 384 -33.45 8.38 35.83
CA ASN A 384 -32.03 8.57 36.14
C ASN A 384 -31.37 7.28 36.64
N SER A 385 -32.08 6.51 37.49
CA SER A 385 -31.58 5.22 38.00
C SER A 385 -31.35 4.21 36.90
N ARG A 386 -32.34 4.01 36.01
CA ARG A 386 -32.25 3.03 34.91
C ARG A 386 -31.20 3.42 33.88
N TRP A 387 -31.14 4.70 33.52
CA TRP A 387 -30.13 5.24 32.64
C TRP A 387 -28.70 5.00 33.19
N GLU A 388 -28.49 5.31 34.48
CA GLU A 388 -27.17 5.18 35.09
C GLU A 388 -26.73 3.71 35.24
N GLU A 389 -27.65 2.81 35.58
CA GLU A 389 -27.39 1.36 35.61
C GLU A 389 -26.94 0.84 34.24
N LEU A 390 -27.72 1.12 33.18
CA LEU A 390 -27.37 0.72 31.82
C LEU A 390 -26.02 1.29 31.38
N ARG A 391 -25.75 2.56 31.69
CA ARG A 391 -24.50 3.25 31.34
C ARG A 391 -23.29 2.59 32.00
N VAL A 392 -23.37 2.29 33.30
CA VAL A 392 -22.28 1.67 34.06
C VAL A 392 -21.99 0.26 33.56
N ASP A 393 -23.02 -0.57 33.37
CA ASP A 393 -22.87 -1.94 32.88
C ASP A 393 -22.29 -1.98 31.46
N SER A 394 -22.67 -1.03 30.61
CA SER A 394 -22.14 -0.88 29.26
C SER A 394 -20.66 -0.51 29.27
N MET A 395 -20.25 0.45 30.11
CA MET A 395 -18.84 0.82 30.25
C MET A 395 -17.99 -0.35 30.78
N ASP A 396 -18.49 -1.13 31.73
CA ASP A 396 -17.79 -2.32 32.24
C ASP A 396 -17.61 -3.38 31.14
N ARG A 397 -18.64 -3.61 30.32
CA ARG A 397 -18.54 -4.52 29.16
C ARG A 397 -17.52 -4.02 28.13
N GLN A 398 -17.52 -2.72 27.82
CA GLN A 398 -16.53 -2.12 26.91
C GLN A 398 -15.10 -2.33 27.41
N SER A 399 -14.84 -2.11 28.71
CA SER A 399 -13.52 -2.36 29.33
C SER A 399 -13.09 -3.82 29.20
N ARG A 400 -13.99 -4.78 29.45
CA ARG A 400 -13.67 -6.21 29.34
C ARG A 400 -13.39 -6.65 27.90
N LEU A 401 -14.12 -6.11 26.93
CA LEU A 401 -13.89 -6.34 25.50
C LEU A 401 -12.51 -5.80 25.08
N HIS A 402 -12.16 -4.60 25.56
CA HIS A 402 -10.86 -3.98 25.34
C HIS A 402 -9.71 -4.81 25.92
N ASP A 403 -9.82 -5.24 27.18
CA ASP A 403 -8.81 -6.07 27.85
C ASP A 403 -8.59 -7.41 27.14
N MET A 404 -9.68 -8.09 26.75
CA MET A 404 -9.58 -9.36 26.02
C MET A 404 -8.92 -9.18 24.66
N LEU A 405 -9.31 -8.14 23.92
CA LEU A 405 -8.69 -7.83 22.64
C LEU A 405 -7.20 -7.60 22.82
N MET A 406 -6.78 -6.75 23.76
CA MET A 406 -5.37 -6.46 24.04
C MET A 406 -4.55 -7.71 24.40
N GLU A 407 -5.09 -8.61 25.22
CA GLU A 407 -4.42 -9.86 25.59
C GLU A 407 -4.23 -10.78 24.38
N LEU A 408 -5.26 -10.96 23.55
CA LEU A 408 -5.16 -11.78 22.34
C LEU A 408 -4.18 -11.19 21.32
N GLN A 409 -4.18 -9.87 21.16
CA GLN A 409 -3.22 -9.16 20.29
C GLN A 409 -1.78 -9.41 20.74
N LYS A 410 -1.51 -9.27 22.04
CA LYS A 410 -0.19 -9.54 22.62
C LYS A 410 0.24 -10.99 22.42
N GLN A 411 -0.68 -11.95 22.56
CA GLN A 411 -0.39 -13.36 22.30
C GLN A 411 -0.02 -13.62 20.83
N GLN A 412 -0.73 -13.02 19.87
CA GLN A 412 -0.40 -13.18 18.45
C GLN A 412 0.97 -12.58 18.09
N LEU A 413 1.33 -11.41 18.65
CA LEU A 413 2.65 -10.83 18.45
C LEU A 413 3.78 -11.67 19.05
N GLN A 414 3.55 -12.25 20.24
CA GLN A 414 4.51 -13.16 20.86
C GLN A 414 4.72 -14.42 20.00
N GLN A 415 3.64 -15.01 19.47
CA GLN A 415 3.73 -16.16 18.57
C GLN A 415 4.55 -15.86 17.31
N LEU A 416 4.34 -14.69 16.69
CA LEU A 416 5.13 -14.26 15.54
C LEU A 416 6.61 -14.05 15.92
N SER A 417 6.88 -13.45 17.07
CA SER A 417 8.25 -13.27 17.56
C SER A 417 8.98 -14.59 17.77
N ASP A 418 8.31 -15.57 18.39
CA ASP A 418 8.88 -16.89 18.66
C ASP A 418 9.15 -17.63 17.35
N TRP A 419 8.19 -17.59 16.41
CA TRP A 419 8.34 -18.18 15.09
C TRP A 419 9.49 -17.54 14.29
N LEU A 420 9.61 -16.21 14.34
CA LEU A 420 10.71 -15.49 13.69
C LEU A 420 12.06 -15.91 14.29
N THR A 421 12.14 -16.08 15.61
CA THR A 421 13.38 -16.49 16.29
C THR A 421 13.83 -17.88 15.81
N VAL A 422 12.92 -18.84 15.77
CA VAL A 422 13.20 -20.19 15.25
C VAL A 422 13.59 -20.15 13.77
N THR A 423 12.93 -19.29 12.99
CA THR A 423 13.21 -19.14 11.56
C THR A 423 14.56 -18.49 11.29
N GLU A 424 14.94 -17.47 12.07
CA GLU A 424 16.24 -16.81 12.03
C GLU A 424 17.37 -17.79 12.39
N GLU A 425 17.19 -18.62 13.42
CA GLU A 425 18.14 -19.69 13.77
C GLU A 425 18.28 -20.72 12.63
N ARG A 426 17.16 -21.11 12.01
CA ARG A 426 17.16 -21.99 10.83
C ARG A 426 17.92 -21.35 9.67
N ILE A 427 17.70 -20.07 9.41
CA ILE A 427 18.38 -19.28 8.36
C ILE A 427 19.88 -19.23 8.62
N GLN A 428 20.31 -18.93 9.84
CA GLN A 428 21.72 -18.88 10.21
C GLN A 428 22.41 -20.23 10.00
N LYS A 429 21.74 -21.33 10.37
CA LYS A 429 22.23 -22.68 10.11
C LYS A 429 22.34 -22.94 8.60
N MET A 430 21.33 -22.59 7.82
CA MET A 430 21.32 -22.77 6.37
C MET A 430 22.38 -21.92 5.67
N GLU A 431 22.68 -20.72 6.17
CA GLU A 431 23.74 -19.84 5.67
C GLU A 431 25.13 -20.46 5.89
N SER A 432 25.36 -21.04 7.06
CA SER A 432 26.61 -21.76 7.37
C SER A 432 26.83 -23.03 6.53
N GLN A 433 25.78 -23.56 5.91
CA GLN A 433 25.76 -24.83 5.18
C GLN A 433 25.75 -24.67 3.64
N LEU A 434 25.95 -23.46 3.10
CA LEU A 434 25.85 -23.16 1.65
C LEU A 434 26.82 -23.94 0.73
N SER A 435 27.74 -24.73 1.27
CA SER A 435 28.72 -25.49 0.49
C SER A 435 28.11 -26.80 -0.04
N ALA A 436 27.41 -26.76 -1.17
CA ALA A 436 27.03 -27.95 -1.91
C ALA A 436 28.31 -28.70 -2.39
N GLU A 437 28.40 -29.99 -2.11
CA GLU A 437 29.55 -30.84 -2.49
C GLU A 437 29.31 -31.56 -3.82
N ASP A 438 28.04 -31.74 -4.17
CA ASP A 438 27.55 -32.49 -5.32
C ASP A 438 26.11 -32.07 -5.67
N LEU A 439 25.59 -32.59 -6.78
CA LEU A 439 24.23 -32.27 -7.24
C LEU A 439 23.15 -32.74 -6.24
N GLU A 440 23.40 -33.84 -5.53
CA GLU A 440 22.46 -34.39 -4.54
C GLU A 440 22.34 -33.47 -3.31
N SER A 441 23.45 -32.94 -2.81
CA SER A 441 23.44 -31.91 -1.75
C SER A 441 22.81 -30.60 -2.21
N LEU A 442 23.03 -30.17 -3.45
CA LEU A 442 22.34 -29.00 -4.01
C LEU A 442 20.81 -29.21 -4.07
N GLN A 443 20.35 -30.38 -4.53
CA GLN A 443 18.93 -30.73 -4.53
C GLN A 443 18.33 -30.74 -3.12
N LYS A 444 19.08 -31.24 -2.13
CA LYS A 444 18.68 -31.20 -0.73
C LYS A 444 18.52 -29.75 -0.23
N HIS A 445 19.47 -28.87 -0.53
CA HIS A 445 19.38 -27.46 -0.15
C HIS A 445 18.20 -26.73 -0.81
N LEU A 446 17.86 -27.07 -2.06
CA LEU A 446 16.68 -26.56 -2.74
C LEU A 446 15.38 -27.01 -2.06
N GLU A 447 15.32 -28.26 -1.59
CA GLU A 447 14.14 -28.78 -0.90
C GLU A 447 13.98 -28.17 0.50
N GLU A 448 15.08 -28.03 1.24
CA GLU A 448 15.11 -27.30 2.53
C GLU A 448 14.65 -25.83 2.35
N HIS A 449 15.08 -25.18 1.27
CA HIS A 449 14.65 -23.83 0.92
C HIS A 449 13.15 -23.75 0.57
N LYS A 450 12.63 -24.69 -0.22
CA LYS A 450 11.19 -24.76 -0.54
C LYS A 450 10.35 -24.96 0.72
N SER A 451 10.81 -25.79 1.65
CA SER A 451 10.14 -25.97 2.94
C SER A 451 10.07 -24.67 3.73
N LEU A 452 11.18 -23.93 3.84
CA LEU A 452 11.19 -22.60 4.47
C LEU A 452 10.25 -21.62 3.76
N GLN A 453 10.22 -21.61 2.42
CA GLN A 453 9.33 -20.75 1.66
C GLN A 453 7.84 -21.08 1.92
N SER A 454 7.48 -22.37 1.99
CA SER A 454 6.11 -22.78 2.32
C SER A 454 5.69 -22.36 3.73
N ASP A 455 6.62 -22.42 4.70
CA ASP A 455 6.35 -21.95 6.06
C ASP A 455 6.11 -20.43 6.08
N LEU A 456 6.93 -19.68 5.34
CA LEU A 456 6.79 -18.22 5.18
C LEU A 456 5.44 -17.85 4.55
N GLU A 457 5.00 -18.55 3.51
CA GLU A 457 3.71 -18.31 2.86
C GLU A 457 2.53 -18.58 3.80
N THR A 458 2.65 -19.61 4.66
CA THR A 458 1.64 -19.92 5.68
C THR A 458 1.59 -18.83 6.75
N GLU A 459 2.76 -18.37 7.21
CA GLU A 459 2.84 -17.34 8.25
C GLU A 459 2.44 -15.95 7.75
N GLN A 460 2.64 -15.66 6.46
CA GLN A 460 2.22 -14.41 5.81
C GLN A 460 0.70 -14.16 5.97
N VAL A 461 -0.12 -15.21 6.00
CA VAL A 461 -1.57 -15.09 6.23
C VAL A 461 -1.85 -14.52 7.63
N LYS A 462 -1.13 -14.99 8.64
CA LYS A 462 -1.26 -14.50 10.02
C LYS A 462 -0.68 -13.09 10.18
N VAL A 463 0.45 -12.80 9.54
CA VAL A 463 1.05 -11.45 9.50
C VAL A 463 0.09 -10.45 8.84
N ASN A 464 -0.62 -10.84 7.77
CA ASN A 464 -1.62 -9.98 7.14
C ASN A 464 -2.80 -9.66 8.08
N SER A 465 -3.25 -10.64 8.88
CA SER A 465 -4.27 -10.44 9.92
C SER A 465 -3.77 -9.48 11.02
N LEU A 466 -2.52 -9.65 11.47
CA LEU A 466 -1.85 -8.75 12.42
C LEU A 466 -1.69 -7.31 11.87
N THR A 467 -1.49 -7.16 10.57
CA THR A 467 -1.36 -5.83 9.92
C THR A 467 -2.70 -5.09 9.89
N HIS A 468 -3.82 -5.82 9.99
CA HIS A 468 -5.18 -5.27 10.07
C HIS A 468 -5.71 -5.23 11.51
N MET A 469 -4.84 -5.45 12.49
CA MET A 469 -5.17 -5.36 13.90
C MET A 469 -5.31 -3.89 14.28
N VAL A 470 -6.55 -3.42 14.37
CA VAL A 470 -6.88 -2.12 14.95
C VAL A 470 -6.65 -2.24 16.45
N VAL A 471 -5.62 -1.54 16.91
CA VAL A 471 -5.38 -1.26 18.32
C VAL A 471 -6.44 -0.22 18.70
N ILE A 472 -7.65 -0.69 19.03
CA ILE A 472 -8.64 0.18 19.67
C ILE A 472 -8.14 0.28 21.10
N VAL A 473 -7.77 1.49 21.50
CA VAL A 473 -7.22 1.80 22.82
C VAL A 473 -8.28 2.62 23.48
N ASP A 474 -8.94 2.03 24.46
CA ASP A 474 -9.65 2.81 25.46
C ASP A 474 -8.68 3.87 26.02
N GLU A 475 -9.12 5.13 26.05
CA GLU A 475 -8.40 6.28 26.61
C GLU A 475 -7.93 6.03 28.05
N SER A 476 -8.49 5.02 28.74
CA SER A 476 -8.08 4.57 30.07
C SER A 476 -6.80 3.70 30.10
N SER A 477 -6.43 3.06 28.99
CA SER A 477 -5.25 2.19 28.91
C SER A 477 -4.03 2.99 28.44
N GLY A 478 -3.34 3.59 29.41
CA GLY A 478 -2.35 4.66 29.20
C GLY A 478 -1.38 4.51 28.01
N GLU A 479 -1.05 5.67 27.41
CA GLU A 479 -0.16 5.90 26.24
C GLU A 479 1.14 5.06 26.19
N SER A 480 1.60 4.52 27.31
CA SER A 480 2.75 3.61 27.35
C SER A 480 2.48 2.24 26.72
N ALA A 481 1.26 1.69 26.82
CA ALA A 481 0.96 0.34 26.35
C ALA A 481 0.90 0.28 24.81
N THR A 482 0.39 1.35 24.20
CA THR A 482 0.30 1.50 22.74
C THR A 482 1.66 1.72 22.10
N ALA A 483 2.49 2.58 22.68
CA ALA A 483 3.86 2.82 22.20
C ALA A 483 4.72 1.54 22.25
N ILE A 484 4.57 0.73 23.31
CA ILE A 484 5.27 -0.56 23.42
C ILE A 484 4.80 -1.53 22.32
N LEU A 485 3.51 -1.57 22.04
CA LEU A 485 2.93 -2.44 21.01
C LEU A 485 3.37 -2.02 19.60
N GLU A 486 3.35 -0.71 19.31
CA GLU A 486 3.84 -0.15 18.04
C GLU A 486 5.34 -0.42 17.83
N GLU A 487 6.16 -0.24 18.87
CA GLU A 487 7.58 -0.54 18.80
C GLU A 487 7.83 -2.05 18.56
N GLN A 488 7.06 -2.91 19.22
CA GLN A 488 7.11 -4.35 18.97
C GLN A 488 6.72 -4.72 17.54
N LEU A 489 5.63 -4.15 17.02
CA LEU A 489 5.19 -4.33 15.63
C LEU A 489 6.26 -3.88 14.64
N GLN A 490 6.89 -2.73 14.86
CA GLN A 490 7.95 -2.24 14.00
C GLN A 490 9.16 -3.20 14.01
N ARG A 491 9.62 -3.62 15.19
CA ARG A 491 10.75 -4.56 15.32
C ARG A 491 10.45 -5.90 14.64
N LEU A 492 9.23 -6.44 14.81
CA LEU A 492 8.81 -7.66 14.13
C LEU A 492 8.70 -7.48 12.62
N GLY A 493 8.23 -6.32 12.15
CA GLY A 493 8.18 -5.97 10.74
C GLY A 493 9.56 -5.89 10.09
N GLU A 494 10.56 -5.32 10.78
CA GLU A 494 11.95 -5.28 10.32
C GLU A 494 12.55 -6.69 10.23
N ARG A 495 12.36 -7.52 11.27
CA ARG A 495 12.80 -8.94 11.27
C ARG A 495 12.15 -9.75 10.15
N TRP A 496 10.83 -9.64 9.99
CA TRP A 496 10.09 -10.28 8.91
C TRP A 496 10.63 -9.89 7.53
N THR A 497 10.84 -8.59 7.30
CA THR A 497 11.38 -8.08 6.03
C THR A 497 12.78 -8.64 5.75
N ALA A 498 13.64 -8.72 6.77
CA ALA A 498 14.97 -9.31 6.65
C ALA A 498 14.92 -10.80 6.27
N VAL A 499 14.04 -11.58 6.92
CA VAL A 499 13.81 -12.99 6.62
C VAL A 499 13.30 -13.18 5.18
N CYS A 500 12.34 -12.37 4.73
CA CYS A 500 11.83 -12.42 3.36
C CYS A 500 12.91 -12.08 2.33
N HIS A 501 13.68 -11.02 2.57
CA HIS A 501 14.75 -10.59 1.69
C HIS A 501 15.82 -11.67 1.53
N TRP A 502 16.32 -12.20 2.66
CA TRP A 502 17.33 -13.26 2.64
C TRP A 502 16.83 -14.51 1.91
N THR A 503 15.57 -14.90 2.14
CA THR A 503 14.98 -16.08 1.51
C THR A 503 14.92 -15.89 -0.01
N GLU A 504 14.50 -14.72 -0.49
CA GLU A 504 14.48 -14.40 -1.93
C GLU A 504 15.89 -14.40 -2.55
N GLU A 505 16.86 -13.75 -1.91
CA GLU A 505 18.25 -13.75 -2.39
C GLU A 505 18.83 -15.17 -2.47
N ARG A 506 18.56 -16.00 -1.45
CA ARG A 506 18.97 -17.41 -1.46
C ARG A 506 18.29 -18.18 -2.59
N ARG A 507 17.01 -17.94 -2.86
CA ARG A 507 16.28 -18.59 -3.95
C ARG A 507 16.95 -18.33 -5.29
N VAL A 508 17.25 -17.07 -5.59
CA VAL A 508 17.89 -16.64 -6.85
C VAL A 508 19.25 -17.32 -7.00
N LYS A 509 20.08 -17.29 -5.95
CA LYS A 509 21.41 -17.94 -5.96
C LYS A 509 21.31 -19.45 -6.20
N LEU A 510 20.44 -20.16 -5.49
CA LEU A 510 20.29 -21.61 -5.64
C LEU A 510 19.76 -21.98 -7.03
N GLN A 511 18.84 -21.20 -7.60
CA GLN A 511 18.34 -21.40 -8.96
C GLN A 511 19.41 -21.15 -10.02
N GLU A 512 20.23 -20.10 -9.86
CA GLU A 512 21.36 -19.82 -10.75
C GLU A 512 22.37 -20.97 -10.76
N ILE A 513 22.78 -21.46 -9.57
CA ILE A 513 23.68 -22.62 -9.44
C ILE A 513 23.07 -23.85 -10.10
N GLN A 514 21.80 -24.13 -9.86
CA GLN A 514 21.12 -25.29 -10.42
C GLN A 514 21.10 -25.27 -11.95
N LEU A 515 20.77 -24.12 -12.55
CA LEU A 515 20.70 -23.96 -13.99
C LEU A 515 22.07 -24.14 -14.65
N LEU A 516 23.10 -23.45 -14.15
CA LEU A 516 24.45 -23.52 -14.70
C LEU A 516 25.05 -24.93 -14.55
N TRP A 517 24.85 -25.58 -13.40
CA TRP A 517 25.36 -26.94 -13.19
C TRP A 517 24.62 -27.97 -14.07
N GLN A 518 23.31 -27.82 -14.28
CA GLN A 518 22.58 -28.69 -15.21
C GLN A 518 23.06 -28.51 -16.66
N GLU A 519 23.22 -27.27 -17.12
CA GLU A 519 23.74 -26.96 -18.46
C GLU A 519 25.14 -27.55 -18.68
N LEU A 520 26.04 -27.40 -17.69
CA LEU A 520 27.37 -28.01 -17.70
C LEU A 520 27.30 -29.53 -17.87
N LEU A 521 26.45 -30.22 -17.11
CA LEU A 521 26.34 -31.68 -17.16
C LEU A 521 25.75 -32.17 -18.49
N GLU A 522 24.75 -31.46 -19.03
CA GLU A 522 24.14 -31.77 -20.33
C GLU A 522 25.16 -31.62 -21.45
N GLU A 523 25.88 -30.50 -21.51
CA GLU A 523 26.90 -30.25 -22.54
C GLU A 523 28.10 -31.19 -22.39
N GLN A 524 28.54 -31.51 -21.17
CA GLN A 524 29.54 -32.55 -20.93
C GLN A 524 29.09 -33.91 -21.49
N CYS A 525 27.84 -34.29 -21.26
CA CYS A 525 27.29 -35.57 -21.76
C CYS A 525 27.27 -35.61 -23.29
N LEU A 526 26.76 -34.54 -23.92
CA LEU A 526 26.70 -34.40 -25.37
C LEU A 526 28.10 -34.45 -26.01
N LEU A 527 29.07 -33.75 -25.42
CA LEU A 527 30.44 -33.76 -25.92
C LEU A 527 31.13 -35.12 -25.74
N LYS A 528 30.93 -35.79 -24.60
CA LYS A 528 31.44 -37.16 -24.37
C LYS A 528 30.89 -38.14 -25.41
N ALA A 529 29.59 -38.09 -25.70
CA ALA A 529 28.96 -38.93 -26.71
C ALA A 529 29.51 -38.64 -28.12
N TRP A 530 29.61 -37.36 -28.47
CA TRP A 530 30.15 -36.92 -29.76
C TRP A 530 31.62 -37.33 -29.95
N LEU A 531 32.46 -37.13 -28.94
CA LEU A 531 33.87 -37.57 -28.98
C LEU A 531 33.98 -39.07 -29.21
N THR A 532 33.14 -39.86 -28.55
CA THR A 532 33.11 -41.33 -28.72
C THR A 532 32.74 -41.71 -30.15
N GLU A 533 31.73 -41.06 -30.75
CA GLU A 533 31.35 -41.26 -32.15
C GLU A 533 32.50 -40.92 -33.12
N LYS A 534 33.19 -39.79 -32.90
CA LYS A 534 34.29 -39.34 -33.77
C LYS A 534 35.56 -40.18 -33.61
N GLU A 535 35.88 -40.61 -32.40
CA GLU A 535 36.93 -41.58 -32.12
C GLU A 535 36.67 -42.90 -32.86
N GLU A 536 35.43 -43.40 -32.84
CA GLU A 536 35.05 -44.60 -33.58
C GLU A 536 35.10 -44.39 -35.11
N ALA A 537 34.61 -43.25 -35.60
CA ALA A 537 34.66 -42.91 -37.03
C ALA A 537 36.10 -42.82 -37.55
N LEU A 538 37.02 -42.23 -36.76
CA LEU A 538 38.44 -42.17 -37.10
C LEU A 538 39.08 -43.56 -37.11
N SER A 539 38.72 -44.44 -36.17
CA SER A 539 39.24 -45.82 -36.11
C SER A 539 38.91 -46.65 -37.35
N LYS A 540 37.81 -46.31 -38.05
CA LYS A 540 37.37 -46.96 -39.30
C LYS A 540 38.03 -46.41 -40.56
N VAL A 541 38.85 -45.36 -40.46
CA VAL A 541 39.59 -44.80 -41.60
C VAL A 541 40.79 -45.68 -41.90
N GLN A 542 40.90 -46.11 -43.16
CA GLN A 542 42.03 -46.89 -43.62
C GLN A 542 43.23 -45.97 -43.92
N THR A 543 44.39 -46.25 -43.35
CA THR A 543 45.61 -45.43 -43.51
C THR A 543 46.66 -46.05 -44.44
N SER A 544 46.51 -47.31 -44.83
CA SER A 544 47.46 -48.06 -45.68
C SER A 544 46.77 -49.19 -46.48
N ASN A 545 47.46 -49.76 -47.48
CA ASN A 545 47.00 -50.90 -48.30
C ASN A 545 45.71 -50.64 -49.13
N PHE A 546 45.62 -49.47 -49.77
CA PHE A 546 44.47 -49.10 -50.62
C PHE A 546 44.35 -49.99 -51.85
N LYS A 547 43.12 -50.41 -52.19
CA LYS A 547 42.87 -51.30 -53.33
C LYS A 547 42.98 -50.59 -54.69
N ASP A 548 42.53 -49.33 -54.73
CA ASP A 548 42.55 -48.47 -55.91
C ASP A 548 42.51 -46.98 -55.53
N GLN A 549 42.60 -46.11 -56.53
CA GLN A 549 42.56 -44.65 -56.35
C GLN A 549 41.22 -44.15 -55.78
N THR A 550 40.13 -44.88 -56.04
CA THR A 550 38.78 -44.53 -55.59
C THR A 550 38.69 -44.71 -54.08
N ASP A 551 39.16 -45.84 -53.56
CA ASP A 551 39.24 -46.22 -52.15
C ASP A 551 40.11 -45.24 -51.34
N LEU A 552 41.24 -44.81 -51.91
CA LEU A 552 42.08 -43.76 -51.35
C LEU A 552 41.34 -42.41 -51.27
N SER A 553 40.65 -42.02 -52.34
CA SER A 553 39.89 -40.75 -52.40
C SER A 553 38.72 -40.70 -51.40
N VAL A 554 38.13 -41.86 -51.07
CA VAL A 554 37.05 -41.98 -50.08
C VAL A 554 37.60 -41.75 -48.67
N ASN A 555 38.77 -42.32 -48.33
CA ASN A 555 39.38 -42.12 -47.01
C ASN A 555 39.90 -40.68 -46.81
N VAL A 556 40.44 -40.04 -47.86
CA VAL A 556 40.78 -38.60 -47.83
C VAL A 556 39.55 -37.74 -47.54
N ARG A 557 38.41 -38.02 -48.19
CA ARG A 557 37.16 -37.31 -47.94
C ARG A 557 36.64 -37.53 -46.52
N LYS A 558 36.70 -38.75 -45.98
CA LYS A 558 36.33 -39.04 -44.58
C LYS A 558 37.17 -38.22 -43.58
N LEU A 559 38.48 -38.12 -43.79
CA LEU A 559 39.37 -37.32 -42.94
C LEU A 559 39.10 -35.81 -43.05
N ALA A 560 38.78 -35.31 -44.24
CA ALA A 560 38.40 -33.92 -44.44
C ALA A 560 37.10 -33.56 -43.70
N ILE A 561 36.09 -34.44 -43.76
CA ILE A 561 34.82 -34.28 -43.02
C ILE A 561 35.08 -34.29 -41.52
N LEU A 562 35.86 -35.26 -41.01
CA LEU A 562 36.22 -35.31 -39.59
C LEU A 562 36.96 -34.05 -39.13
N LYS A 563 37.87 -33.51 -39.95
CA LYS A 563 38.59 -32.28 -39.63
C LYS A 563 37.68 -31.06 -39.56
N GLU A 564 36.70 -30.97 -40.46
CA GLU A 564 35.70 -29.91 -40.45
C GLU A 564 34.78 -30.03 -39.23
N ASP A 565 34.30 -31.24 -38.92
CA ASP A 565 33.48 -31.52 -37.73
C ASP A 565 34.21 -31.10 -36.43
N MET A 566 35.51 -31.41 -36.32
CA MET A 566 36.37 -30.96 -35.21
C MET A 566 36.54 -29.44 -35.19
N GLY A 567 36.65 -28.79 -36.35
CA GLY A 567 36.70 -27.33 -36.45
C GLY A 567 35.43 -26.67 -35.89
N MET A 568 34.26 -27.21 -36.24
CA MET A 568 32.95 -26.71 -35.81
C MET A 568 32.69 -26.93 -34.31
N LYS A 569 33.20 -28.03 -33.73
CA LYS A 569 32.92 -28.39 -32.33
C LYS A 569 33.87 -27.76 -31.31
N ARG A 570 34.98 -27.13 -31.75
CA ARG A 570 35.98 -26.50 -30.86
C ARG A 570 35.37 -25.45 -29.93
N GLN A 571 34.50 -24.58 -30.45
CA GLN A 571 33.86 -23.54 -29.64
C GLN A 571 33.02 -24.13 -28.49
N THR A 572 32.42 -25.31 -28.66
CA THR A 572 31.66 -25.98 -27.59
C THR A 572 32.58 -26.41 -26.44
N LEU A 573 33.80 -26.88 -26.72
CA LEU A 573 34.77 -27.23 -25.67
C LEU A 573 35.21 -25.98 -24.88
N ASP A 574 35.45 -24.87 -25.59
CA ASP A 574 35.82 -23.60 -24.94
C ASP A 574 34.69 -23.09 -24.03
N GLN A 575 33.44 -23.11 -24.52
CA GLN A 575 32.25 -22.76 -23.74
C GLN A 575 32.05 -23.66 -22.52
N LEU A 576 32.31 -24.96 -22.67
CA LEU A 576 32.20 -25.92 -21.57
C LEU A 576 33.23 -25.66 -20.47
N ASN A 577 34.43 -25.20 -20.85
CA ASN A 577 35.47 -24.81 -19.92
C ASN A 577 35.08 -23.54 -19.15
N GLU A 578 34.54 -22.52 -19.84
CA GLU A 578 33.99 -21.30 -19.23
C GLU A 578 32.85 -21.63 -18.24
N LEU A 579 31.86 -22.43 -18.66
CA LEU A 579 30.73 -22.83 -17.81
C LEU A 579 31.17 -23.53 -16.52
N GLY A 580 32.14 -24.43 -16.59
CA GLY A 580 32.61 -25.09 -15.36
C GLY A 580 33.44 -24.19 -14.46
N GLN A 581 34.15 -23.19 -15.01
CA GLN A 581 34.79 -22.15 -14.18
C GLN A 581 33.75 -21.28 -13.47
N ASP A 582 32.67 -20.89 -14.17
CA ASP A 582 31.58 -20.11 -13.59
C ASP A 582 30.91 -20.88 -12.45
N VAL A 583 30.57 -22.16 -12.66
CA VAL A 583 29.99 -23.03 -11.62
C VAL A 583 30.96 -23.20 -10.45
N ALA A 584 32.25 -23.43 -10.70
CA ALA A 584 33.26 -23.56 -9.65
C ALA A 584 33.42 -22.26 -8.83
N GLN A 585 33.36 -21.11 -9.48
CA GLN A 585 33.47 -19.80 -8.83
C GLN A 585 32.27 -19.52 -7.92
N ILE A 586 31.05 -19.85 -8.37
CA ILE A 586 29.82 -19.61 -7.58
C ILE A 586 29.75 -20.55 -6.38
N LEU A 587 30.17 -21.81 -6.53
CA LEU A 587 30.13 -22.80 -5.44
C LEU A 587 31.16 -22.53 -4.35
N GLY A 588 32.34 -21.98 -4.69
CA GLY A 588 33.40 -21.65 -3.73
C GLY A 588 33.95 -22.86 -2.95
N ASN A 589 33.58 -24.08 -3.31
CA ASN A 589 33.93 -25.34 -2.64
C ASN A 589 34.99 -26.11 -3.44
N GLY A 590 36.10 -26.46 -2.78
CA GLY A 590 37.22 -27.16 -3.40
C GLY A 590 36.90 -28.57 -3.91
N ARG A 591 35.93 -29.28 -3.31
CA ARG A 591 35.59 -30.65 -3.76
C ARG A 591 34.80 -30.68 -5.06
N ALA A 592 33.73 -29.89 -5.14
CA ALA A 592 32.90 -29.80 -6.35
C ALA A 592 33.71 -29.20 -7.52
N SER A 593 34.48 -28.12 -7.27
CA SER A 593 35.40 -27.55 -8.25
C SER A 593 36.39 -28.59 -8.77
N SER A 594 37.06 -29.32 -7.87
CA SER A 594 38.04 -30.34 -8.28
C SER A 594 37.43 -31.44 -9.14
N LYS A 595 36.15 -31.78 -8.94
CA LYS A 595 35.47 -32.79 -9.75
C LYS A 595 35.15 -32.25 -11.14
N ILE A 596 34.65 -31.01 -11.23
CA ILE A 596 34.39 -30.32 -12.50
C ILE A 596 35.68 -30.16 -13.30
N ASP A 597 36.75 -29.70 -12.65
CA ASP A 597 38.08 -29.54 -13.25
C ASP A 597 38.60 -30.88 -13.79
N GLN A 598 38.46 -31.97 -13.03
CA GLN A 598 38.87 -33.31 -13.46
C GLN A 598 38.10 -33.78 -14.71
N ASP A 599 36.78 -33.56 -14.76
CA ASP A 599 35.93 -33.98 -15.87
C ASP A 599 36.20 -33.13 -17.13
N GLN A 600 36.52 -31.84 -16.98
CA GLN A 600 36.94 -30.94 -18.06
C GLN A 600 38.33 -31.29 -18.62
N GLU A 601 39.28 -31.60 -17.73
CA GLU A 601 40.62 -32.06 -18.10
C GLU A 601 40.54 -33.36 -18.91
N GLU A 602 39.72 -34.33 -18.48
CA GLU A 602 39.49 -35.59 -19.21
C GLU A 602 38.99 -35.33 -20.64
N LEU A 603 38.00 -34.44 -20.79
CA LEU A 603 37.42 -34.05 -22.08
C LEU A 603 38.44 -33.38 -22.99
N THR A 604 39.25 -32.47 -22.44
CA THR A 604 40.31 -31.76 -23.17
C THR A 604 41.39 -32.74 -23.64
N GLN A 605 41.81 -33.67 -22.79
CA GLN A 605 42.79 -34.69 -23.15
C GLN A 605 42.30 -35.64 -24.26
N ARG A 606 41.02 -36.04 -24.22
CA ARG A 606 40.41 -36.85 -25.30
C ARG A 606 40.35 -36.08 -26.61
N TRP A 607 39.96 -34.81 -26.56
CA TRP A 607 39.94 -33.92 -27.72
C TRP A 607 41.32 -33.81 -28.37
N ASP A 608 42.35 -33.48 -27.60
CA ASP A 608 43.72 -33.32 -28.10
C ASP A 608 44.27 -34.63 -28.69
N SER A 609 43.98 -35.75 -28.01
CA SER A 609 44.35 -37.09 -28.50
C SER A 609 43.70 -37.40 -29.86
N LEU A 610 42.44 -37.01 -30.05
CA LEU A 610 41.72 -37.20 -31.30
C LEU A 610 42.26 -36.31 -32.42
N VAL A 611 42.58 -35.04 -32.12
CA VAL A 611 43.23 -34.11 -33.07
C VAL A 611 44.58 -34.67 -33.53
N GLN A 612 45.42 -35.12 -32.60
CA GLN A 612 46.74 -35.68 -32.93
C GLN A 612 46.62 -36.91 -33.84
N LYS A 613 45.74 -37.86 -33.51
CA LYS A 613 45.51 -39.05 -34.33
C LYS A 613 44.99 -38.69 -35.73
N LEU A 614 44.12 -37.69 -35.82
CA LEU A 614 43.58 -37.21 -37.11
C LEU A 614 44.68 -36.63 -38.00
N GLU A 615 45.60 -35.85 -37.42
CA GLU A 615 46.77 -35.32 -38.14
C GLU A 615 47.70 -36.45 -38.61
N ASP A 616 47.98 -37.43 -37.74
CA ASP A 616 48.81 -38.59 -38.07
C ASP A 616 48.20 -39.40 -39.23
N TYR A 617 46.89 -39.64 -39.19
CA TYR A 617 46.16 -40.38 -40.24
C TYR A 617 46.14 -39.58 -41.55
N SER A 618 45.96 -38.26 -41.49
CA SER A 618 46.03 -37.38 -42.65
C SER A 618 47.41 -37.41 -43.32
N ASN A 619 48.48 -37.39 -42.52
CA ASN A 619 49.85 -37.48 -43.01
C ASN A 619 50.13 -38.84 -43.68
N GLN A 620 49.70 -39.95 -43.06
CA GLN A 620 49.87 -41.30 -43.61
C GLN A 620 49.12 -41.48 -44.94
N VAL A 621 47.87 -41.02 -45.03
CA VAL A 621 47.08 -41.08 -46.27
C VAL A 621 47.70 -40.19 -47.36
N THR A 622 48.20 -39.01 -47.00
CA THR A 622 48.89 -38.11 -47.94
C THR A 622 50.17 -38.72 -48.52
N GLN A 623 50.94 -39.46 -47.70
CA GLN A 623 52.10 -40.20 -48.17
C GLN A 623 51.72 -41.33 -49.14
N ALA A 624 50.60 -42.03 -48.89
CA ALA A 624 50.08 -43.06 -49.79
C ALA A 624 49.55 -42.51 -51.12
N VAL A 625 49.01 -41.28 -51.14
CA VAL A 625 48.69 -40.55 -52.39
C VAL A 625 49.96 -40.32 -53.23
N GLY A 626 51.11 -40.09 -52.59
CA GLY A 626 52.40 -39.98 -53.26
C GLY A 626 52.91 -41.29 -53.90
N SER A 627 52.53 -42.46 -53.36
CA SER A 627 53.03 -43.77 -53.84
C SER A 627 52.15 -44.44 -54.89
N VAL A 628 50.84 -44.16 -54.93
CA VAL A 628 49.88 -44.79 -55.88
C VAL A 628 49.86 -44.13 -57.27
N GLY A 629 50.65 -43.06 -57.46
CA GLY A 629 50.99 -42.54 -58.78
C GLY A 629 50.09 -41.40 -59.26
N MET A 630 50.67 -40.21 -59.27
CA MET A 630 50.44 -39.22 -60.32
C MET A 630 51.77 -39.02 -61.05
N SER A 631 51.76 -39.13 -62.39
CA SER A 631 52.76 -38.50 -63.25
C SER A 631 52.81 -37.01 -62.93
N GLN A 632 54.01 -36.48 -62.66
CA GLN A 632 54.24 -35.03 -62.60
C GLN A 632 54.28 -34.44 -64.03
N VAL A 633 53.95 -33.16 -64.26
CA VAL A 633 54.87 -31.97 -64.28
C VAL A 633 54.10 -30.79 -64.96
N PRO A 634 54.41 -29.46 -64.80
CA PRO A 634 55.51 -28.80 -64.07
C PRO A 634 55.17 -27.68 -63.05
N GLN A 635 56.18 -27.49 -62.18
CA GLN A 635 56.51 -26.40 -61.25
C GLN A 635 56.80 -25.01 -61.87
N LYS A 636 56.71 -23.99 -61.00
CA LYS A 636 57.68 -22.88 -60.75
C LYS A 636 57.33 -22.31 -59.36
N THR A 637 58.16 -22.12 -58.32
CA THR A 637 59.60 -22.27 -57.99
C THR A 637 59.64 -22.15 -56.44
N ALA A 638 60.12 -23.13 -55.64
CA ALA A 638 61.42 -23.19 -54.92
C ALA A 638 62.06 -21.81 -54.59
N ALA A 639 62.64 -21.50 -53.42
CA ALA A 639 63.11 -22.19 -52.21
C ALA A 639 63.29 -21.08 -51.12
N GLU A 640 63.51 -21.29 -49.82
CA GLU A 640 64.57 -22.06 -49.18
C GLU A 640 64.24 -22.38 -47.70
N THR A 641 64.98 -23.36 -47.22
CA THR A 641 64.77 -24.28 -46.11
C THR A 641 65.56 -23.94 -44.84
N MET A 642 65.00 -24.40 -43.70
CA MET A 642 65.67 -25.04 -42.53
C MET A 642 66.54 -24.18 -41.56
N PRO A 643 66.90 -24.68 -40.35
CA PRO A 643 66.21 -25.54 -39.36
C PRO A 643 66.43 -25.09 -37.87
N LEU A 644 65.84 -25.80 -36.89
CA LEU A 644 66.18 -25.70 -35.45
C LEU A 644 67.54 -26.34 -35.11
N LYS A 645 68.36 -25.68 -34.28
CA LYS A 645 69.13 -26.32 -33.18
C LYS A 645 69.59 -25.31 -32.11
N GLU A 646 69.51 -25.75 -30.86
CA GLU A 646 69.82 -25.05 -29.61
C GLU A 646 71.31 -24.66 -29.44
N GLN A 647 71.57 -23.52 -28.76
CA GLN A 647 72.49 -23.43 -27.61
C GLN A 647 72.50 -22.03 -26.93
N VAL A 648 72.01 -22.00 -25.67
CA VAL A 648 72.60 -21.43 -24.43
C VAL A 648 73.27 -20.03 -24.43
N VAL A 649 72.59 -19.10 -23.72
CA VAL A 649 73.05 -18.05 -22.76
C VAL A 649 74.01 -16.95 -23.22
N VAL A 650 73.59 -15.67 -23.11
CA VAL A 650 74.07 -14.64 -22.14
C VAL A 650 73.23 -13.34 -22.28
N LYS A 651 72.97 -12.75 -21.11
CA LYS A 651 72.26 -11.51 -20.73
C LYS A 651 72.52 -10.23 -21.54
N GLN A 652 71.48 -9.39 -21.57
CA GLN A 652 71.38 -7.91 -21.38
C GLN A 652 70.34 -7.38 -22.39
N SER A 653 69.43 -6.42 -22.17
CA SER A 653 68.98 -5.56 -21.09
C SER A 653 67.82 -4.73 -21.69
N ARG A 654 66.71 -4.54 -20.95
CA ARG A 654 65.62 -3.54 -21.11
C ARG A 654 65.71 -2.53 -22.29
N GLN A 655 64.63 -2.41 -23.08
CA GLN A 655 63.69 -1.26 -23.04
C GLN A 655 62.52 -1.42 -24.05
N GLU A 656 61.33 -1.02 -23.61
CA GLU A 656 60.04 -1.00 -24.33
C GLU A 656 59.97 0.11 -25.41
N LEU A 657 59.24 -0.16 -26.51
CA LEU A 657 58.18 0.66 -27.16
C LEU A 657 57.68 -0.03 -28.47
N PRO A 658 56.50 0.33 -29.03
CA PRO A 658 55.33 -0.55 -29.25
C PRO A 658 55.36 -1.37 -30.56
N PRO A 659 54.50 -2.41 -30.72
CA PRO A 659 54.38 -3.11 -31.99
C PRO A 659 53.63 -2.24 -33.04
N PRO A 660 53.99 -2.32 -34.33
CA PRO A 660 53.21 -1.72 -35.41
C PRO A 660 51.89 -2.49 -35.59
N PRO A 661 50.82 -1.85 -36.10
CA PRO A 661 49.50 -2.45 -36.16
C PRO A 661 49.49 -3.62 -37.17
N PRO A 662 48.71 -4.68 -36.91
CA PRO A 662 48.57 -5.79 -37.84
C PRO A 662 47.83 -5.34 -39.12
N PRO A 663 48.10 -6.00 -40.27
CA PRO A 663 47.59 -5.58 -41.57
C PRO A 663 46.07 -5.74 -41.63
N LYS A 664 45.39 -4.64 -41.99
CA LYS A 664 43.96 -4.61 -42.27
C LYS A 664 43.63 -5.63 -43.37
N LYS A 665 43.00 -6.75 -42.98
CA LYS A 665 42.15 -7.51 -43.91
C LYS A 665 41.06 -6.56 -44.40
N ARG A 666 40.95 -6.42 -45.72
CA ARG A 666 39.87 -5.67 -46.38
C ARG A 666 38.52 -6.23 -45.91
N GLN A 667 37.83 -5.48 -45.05
CA GLN A 667 36.39 -5.65 -44.84
C GLN A 667 35.68 -5.13 -46.09
N ILE A 668 34.85 -5.99 -46.69
CA ILE A 668 33.81 -5.56 -47.62
C ILE A 668 32.77 -4.80 -46.77
N PRO A 669 32.51 -3.50 -47.00
CA PRO A 669 31.71 -2.68 -46.08
C PRO A 669 30.20 -2.96 -46.04
N GLY A 670 29.69 -4.00 -46.70
CA GLY A 670 28.24 -4.27 -46.85
C GLY A 670 27.64 -5.33 -45.92
N ASP A 671 28.36 -6.43 -45.65
CA ASP A 671 27.82 -7.60 -44.91
C ASP A 671 27.67 -7.40 -43.40
N SER A 672 28.42 -6.46 -42.83
CA SER A 672 28.38 -6.23 -41.38
C SER A 672 27.11 -5.51 -40.94
N GLU A 673 26.53 -4.64 -41.77
CA GLU A 673 25.45 -3.75 -41.33
C GLU A 673 24.09 -4.44 -41.37
N ALA A 674 23.81 -5.22 -42.41
CA ALA A 674 22.57 -6.00 -42.53
C ALA A 674 22.49 -7.10 -41.47
N LYS A 675 23.59 -7.81 -41.21
CA LYS A 675 23.66 -8.84 -40.15
C LYS A 675 23.54 -8.24 -38.75
N LYS A 676 24.24 -7.13 -38.46
CA LYS A 676 24.10 -6.41 -37.18
C LYS A 676 22.69 -5.87 -36.97
N LYS A 677 22.05 -5.37 -38.02
CA LYS A 677 20.67 -4.89 -37.96
C LYS A 677 19.71 -6.03 -37.65
N PHE A 678 19.85 -7.18 -38.32
CA PHE A 678 19.07 -8.39 -38.01
C PHE A 678 19.30 -8.88 -36.58
N GLU A 679 20.55 -8.95 -36.13
CA GLU A 679 20.89 -9.35 -34.75
C GLU A 679 20.28 -8.41 -33.72
N ALA A 680 20.38 -7.09 -33.92
CA ALA A 680 19.79 -6.09 -33.03
C ALA A 680 18.25 -6.17 -32.97
N GLU A 681 17.59 -6.28 -34.12
CA GLU A 681 16.13 -6.46 -34.21
C GLU A 681 15.69 -7.79 -33.58
N SER A 682 16.47 -8.86 -33.76
CA SER A 682 16.19 -10.19 -33.20
C SER A 682 16.27 -10.20 -31.69
N ALA A 683 17.31 -9.58 -31.11
CA ALA A 683 17.48 -9.47 -29.67
C ALA A 683 16.37 -8.61 -29.04
N GLU A 684 15.98 -7.50 -29.70
CA GLU A 684 14.90 -6.65 -29.23
C GLU A 684 13.56 -7.42 -29.19
N LEU A 685 13.22 -8.15 -30.26
CA LEU A 685 11.99 -8.91 -30.35
C LEU A 685 11.96 -10.09 -29.38
N LEU A 686 13.06 -10.84 -29.23
CA LEU A 686 13.15 -11.95 -28.26
C LEU A 686 13.00 -11.45 -26.82
N ASN A 687 13.61 -10.33 -26.47
CA ASN A 687 13.47 -9.71 -25.16
C ASN A 687 12.02 -9.27 -24.91
N TRP A 688 11.38 -8.64 -25.89
CA TRP A 688 9.98 -8.24 -25.79
C TRP A 688 9.05 -9.46 -25.65
N ILE A 689 9.27 -10.53 -26.43
CA ILE A 689 8.50 -11.78 -26.34
C ILE A 689 8.61 -12.39 -24.94
N SER A 690 9.84 -12.49 -24.40
CA SER A 690 10.07 -13.03 -23.06
C SER A 690 9.35 -12.20 -21.98
N LYS A 691 9.54 -10.87 -21.99
CA LYS A 691 8.88 -9.96 -21.04
C LYS A 691 7.37 -10.02 -21.13
N SER A 692 6.83 -10.01 -22.36
CA SER A 692 5.39 -10.06 -22.60
C SER A 692 4.80 -11.38 -22.13
N LYS A 693 5.47 -12.51 -22.38
CA LYS A 693 5.04 -13.83 -21.91
C LYS A 693 4.93 -13.88 -20.38
N SER A 694 5.94 -13.40 -19.66
CA SER A 694 5.91 -13.34 -18.20
C SER A 694 4.82 -12.40 -17.67
N ALA A 695 4.64 -11.23 -18.30
CA ALA A 695 3.61 -10.27 -17.90
C ALA A 695 2.18 -10.79 -18.13
N ILE A 696 1.95 -11.49 -19.25
CA ILE A 696 0.66 -12.13 -19.55
C ILE A 696 0.38 -13.25 -18.55
N GLN A 697 1.38 -14.10 -18.24
CA GLN A 697 1.23 -15.17 -17.26
C GLN A 697 0.91 -14.64 -15.85
N ALA A 698 1.53 -13.54 -15.43
CA ALA A 698 1.23 -12.90 -14.15
C ALA A 698 -0.18 -12.27 -14.09
N THR A 699 -0.79 -11.99 -15.25
CA THR A 699 -2.12 -11.38 -15.37
C THR A 699 -3.23 -12.42 -15.62
N ASP A 700 -2.88 -13.70 -15.75
CA ASP A 700 -3.83 -14.77 -16.04
C ASP A 700 -4.81 -15.04 -14.88
N ILE A 701 -6.07 -15.34 -15.23
CA ILE A 701 -7.10 -15.69 -14.27
C ILE A 701 -7.11 -17.22 -14.11
N LYS A 702 -6.62 -17.69 -12.96
CA LYS A 702 -6.65 -19.11 -12.59
C LYS A 702 -8.01 -19.55 -12.04
N GLU A 703 -8.70 -18.65 -11.33
CA GLU A 703 -9.98 -18.90 -10.68
C GLU A 703 -10.94 -17.73 -10.81
N TYR A 704 -12.21 -18.02 -11.08
CA TYR A 704 -13.26 -17.02 -11.21
C TYR A 704 -13.94 -16.75 -9.87
N LYS A 705 -14.40 -15.51 -9.66
CA LYS A 705 -15.10 -15.06 -8.43
C LYS A 705 -16.43 -14.40 -8.77
N LYS A 706 -17.36 -14.32 -7.79
CA LYS A 706 -18.66 -13.64 -7.96
C LYS A 706 -18.50 -12.15 -8.29
N MET A 707 -17.56 -11.48 -7.63
CA MET A 707 -17.18 -10.09 -7.88
C MET A 707 -15.64 -10.00 -7.90
N ARG A 708 -15.08 -9.36 -8.94
CA ARG A 708 -13.64 -9.08 -9.06
C ARG A 708 -13.41 -7.77 -9.80
N GLU A 709 -12.52 -6.94 -9.27
CA GLU A 709 -12.00 -5.76 -9.95
C GLU A 709 -11.01 -6.17 -11.07
N THR A 710 -11.30 -5.80 -12.32
CA THR A 710 -10.51 -6.20 -13.51
C THR A 710 -9.77 -5.02 -14.17
N SER A 711 -9.96 -3.79 -13.68
CA SER A 711 -9.39 -2.56 -14.25
C SER A 711 -7.87 -2.60 -14.40
N ASN A 712 -7.15 -3.04 -13.37
CA ASN A 712 -5.68 -3.17 -13.40
C ASN A 712 -5.21 -4.20 -14.45
N MET A 713 -5.87 -5.35 -14.53
CA MET A 713 -5.56 -6.41 -15.50
C MET A 713 -5.78 -5.92 -16.93
N LYS A 714 -6.89 -5.23 -17.19
CA LYS A 714 -7.20 -4.62 -18.49
C LYS A 714 -6.17 -3.58 -18.91
N GLU A 715 -5.72 -2.73 -17.99
CA GLU A 715 -4.73 -1.70 -18.31
C GLU A 715 -3.40 -2.34 -18.69
N LYS A 716 -2.96 -3.38 -17.96
CA LYS A 716 -1.77 -4.16 -18.31
C LYS A 716 -1.87 -4.83 -19.69
N LEU A 717 -3.01 -5.45 -20.03
CA LEU A 717 -3.20 -6.04 -21.36
C LEU A 717 -3.20 -4.97 -22.47
N LYS A 718 -3.79 -3.79 -22.23
CA LYS A 718 -3.78 -2.69 -23.20
C LYS A 718 -2.38 -2.20 -23.51
N VAL A 719 -1.52 -2.10 -22.50
CA VAL A 719 -0.11 -1.72 -22.68
C VAL A 719 0.60 -2.74 -23.58
N ILE A 720 0.46 -4.03 -23.28
CA ILE A 720 1.10 -5.10 -24.07
C ILE A 720 0.54 -5.14 -25.50
N GLU A 721 -0.76 -4.95 -25.69
CA GLU A 721 -1.39 -4.91 -27.02
C GLU A 721 -0.92 -3.70 -27.83
N LYS A 722 -0.74 -2.54 -27.19
CA LYS A 722 -0.17 -1.35 -27.84
C LYS A 722 1.27 -1.61 -28.28
N GLU A 723 2.10 -2.17 -27.40
CA GLU A 723 3.47 -2.52 -27.74
C GLU A 723 3.53 -3.57 -28.87
N ARG A 724 2.64 -4.58 -28.85
CA ARG A 724 2.52 -5.57 -29.92
C ARG A 724 2.25 -4.90 -31.27
N VAL A 725 1.33 -3.94 -31.33
CA VAL A 725 1.03 -3.20 -32.56
C VAL A 725 2.28 -2.44 -33.04
N GLU A 726 2.99 -1.76 -32.13
CA GLU A 726 4.23 -1.04 -32.46
C GLU A 726 5.36 -1.98 -32.94
N LYS A 727 5.54 -3.13 -32.30
CA LYS A 727 6.60 -4.11 -32.63
C LYS A 727 6.27 -4.96 -33.86
N SER A 728 5.01 -5.00 -34.31
CA SER A 728 4.59 -5.78 -35.49
C SER A 728 5.32 -5.35 -36.77
N GLN A 729 5.59 -4.04 -36.93
CA GLN A 729 6.34 -3.50 -38.06
C GLN A 729 7.79 -4.00 -38.05
N LYS A 730 8.42 -4.04 -36.86
CA LYS A 730 9.78 -4.58 -36.68
C LYS A 730 9.86 -6.07 -36.96
N LEU A 731 8.82 -6.84 -36.61
CA LEU A 731 8.73 -8.26 -36.95
C LEU A 731 8.72 -8.47 -38.47
N ASP A 732 7.98 -7.64 -39.21
CA ASP A 732 7.93 -7.73 -40.66
C ASP A 732 9.24 -7.28 -41.33
N GLU A 733 9.91 -6.28 -40.76
CA GLU A 733 11.27 -5.88 -41.17
C GLU A 733 12.29 -6.99 -40.93
N LEU A 734 12.27 -7.62 -39.74
CA LEU A 734 13.10 -8.77 -39.39
C LEU A 734 12.87 -9.96 -40.32
N LYS A 735 11.60 -10.26 -40.66
CA LYS A 735 11.30 -11.31 -41.66
C LYS A 735 11.95 -10.97 -43.00
N ARG A 736 11.83 -9.73 -43.49
CA ARG A 736 12.43 -9.34 -44.78
C ARG A 736 13.96 -9.39 -44.73
N SER A 737 14.58 -8.82 -43.70
CA SER A 737 16.04 -8.81 -43.54
C SER A 737 16.61 -10.22 -43.38
N GLY A 738 15.94 -11.08 -42.62
CA GLY A 738 16.28 -12.49 -42.47
C GLY A 738 16.21 -13.27 -43.79
N HIS A 739 15.15 -13.12 -44.60
CA HIS A 739 15.08 -13.77 -45.91
C HIS A 739 16.16 -13.28 -46.88
N ILE A 740 16.51 -11.99 -46.86
CA ILE A 740 17.59 -11.42 -47.68
C ILE A 740 18.94 -12.03 -47.26
N LEU A 741 19.21 -12.13 -45.95
CA LEU A 741 20.43 -12.76 -45.43
C LEU A 741 20.50 -14.25 -45.78
N LEU A 742 19.37 -14.97 -45.72
CA LEU A 742 19.31 -16.38 -46.10
C LEU A 742 19.60 -16.59 -47.60
N ASP A 743 19.11 -15.72 -48.48
CA ASP A 743 19.37 -15.77 -49.92
C ASP A 743 20.82 -15.41 -50.26
N GLN A 744 21.41 -14.45 -49.55
CA GLN A 744 22.83 -14.07 -49.70
C GLN A 744 23.76 -15.18 -49.23
N MET A 745 23.58 -15.67 -48.01
CA MET A 745 24.39 -16.77 -47.45
C MET A 745 24.22 -18.06 -48.27
N GLY A 746 23.03 -18.32 -48.83
CA GLY A 746 22.79 -19.45 -49.72
C GLY A 746 23.56 -19.36 -51.05
N LYS A 747 23.71 -18.15 -51.61
CA LYS A 747 24.54 -17.91 -52.82
C LYS A 747 26.03 -18.02 -52.55
N GLU A 748 26.45 -17.75 -51.31
CA GLU A 748 27.86 -17.79 -50.87
C GLU A 748 28.31 -19.13 -50.27
N GLY A 749 27.39 -20.09 -50.12
CA GLY A 749 27.69 -21.40 -49.54
C GLY A 749 27.93 -21.39 -48.03
N LEU A 750 27.47 -20.35 -47.32
CA LEU A 750 27.59 -20.18 -45.88
C LEU A 750 26.43 -20.86 -45.14
N SER A 751 26.65 -21.25 -43.88
CA SER A 751 25.62 -21.87 -43.04
C SER A 751 24.42 -20.94 -42.84
N THR A 752 23.22 -21.43 -43.14
CA THR A 752 21.95 -20.69 -42.99
C THR A 752 21.16 -21.09 -41.73
N VAL A 753 21.68 -22.05 -40.97
CA VAL A 753 20.96 -22.70 -39.86
C VAL A 753 20.64 -21.72 -38.74
N ASP A 754 21.59 -20.88 -38.35
CA ASP A 754 21.45 -19.99 -37.20
C ASP A 754 20.37 -18.92 -37.44
N ILE A 755 20.38 -18.30 -38.63
CA ILE A 755 19.39 -17.28 -39.01
C ILE A 755 17.99 -17.90 -39.11
N LYS A 756 17.85 -19.11 -39.67
CA LYS A 756 16.57 -19.83 -39.71
C LYS A 756 16.06 -20.15 -38.30
N SER A 757 16.93 -20.66 -37.42
CA SER A 757 16.59 -20.99 -36.04
C SER A 757 16.10 -19.76 -35.26
N VAL A 758 16.80 -18.62 -35.38
CA VAL A 758 16.40 -17.37 -34.73
C VAL A 758 15.06 -16.87 -35.27
N MET A 759 14.84 -16.92 -36.58
CA MET A 759 13.55 -16.54 -37.16
C MET A 759 12.40 -17.44 -36.69
N GLU A 760 12.59 -18.76 -36.68
CA GLU A 760 11.59 -19.72 -36.19
C GLU A 760 11.25 -19.48 -34.71
N LYS A 761 12.27 -19.23 -33.87
CA LYS A 761 12.08 -18.93 -32.44
C LYS A 761 11.30 -17.64 -32.22
N ILE A 762 11.57 -16.58 -32.99
CA ILE A 762 10.82 -15.32 -32.90
C ILE A 762 9.39 -15.48 -33.41
N LEU A 763 9.18 -16.14 -34.54
CA LEU A 763 7.84 -16.31 -35.12
C LEU A 763 6.95 -17.19 -34.25
N SER A 764 7.48 -18.28 -33.70
CA SER A 764 6.77 -19.13 -32.74
C SER A 764 6.49 -18.39 -31.44
N GLY A 765 7.50 -17.75 -30.83
CA GLY A 765 7.32 -16.96 -29.61
C GLY A 765 6.32 -15.80 -29.76
N TRP A 766 6.33 -15.10 -30.90
CA TRP A 766 5.35 -14.05 -31.21
C TRP A 766 3.93 -14.63 -31.28
N LYS A 767 3.76 -15.75 -32.00
CA LYS A 767 2.46 -16.43 -32.10
C LYS A 767 1.94 -16.85 -30.72
N ASP A 768 2.82 -17.38 -29.87
CA ASP A 768 2.46 -17.77 -28.51
C ASP A 768 1.97 -16.56 -27.70
N VAL A 769 2.70 -15.44 -27.72
CA VAL A 769 2.31 -14.21 -27.01
C VAL A 769 0.93 -13.73 -27.46
N VAL A 770 0.66 -13.72 -28.77
CA VAL A 770 -0.66 -13.33 -29.30
C VAL A 770 -1.76 -14.25 -28.80
N GLN A 771 -1.55 -15.57 -28.87
CA GLN A 771 -2.55 -16.54 -28.43
C GLN A 771 -2.84 -16.45 -26.94
N HIS A 772 -1.81 -16.28 -26.10
CA HIS A 772 -1.98 -16.13 -24.66
C HIS A 772 -2.66 -14.81 -24.31
N LEU A 773 -2.35 -13.73 -25.02
CA LEU A 773 -3.00 -12.43 -24.81
C LEU A 773 -4.51 -12.50 -25.12
N GLU A 774 -4.88 -13.13 -26.24
CA GLU A 774 -6.28 -13.37 -26.61
C GLU A 774 -7.00 -14.25 -25.59
N GLU A 775 -6.30 -15.25 -25.05
CA GLU A 775 -6.84 -16.11 -24.00
C GLU A 775 -7.11 -15.37 -22.70
N VAL A 776 -6.14 -14.62 -22.18
CA VAL A 776 -6.31 -13.84 -20.95
C VAL A 776 -7.38 -12.76 -21.14
N ALA A 777 -7.43 -12.09 -22.30
CA ALA A 777 -8.49 -11.13 -22.61
C ALA A 777 -9.89 -11.77 -22.57
N ARG A 778 -10.03 -13.00 -23.08
CA ARG A 778 -11.28 -13.76 -23.03
C ARG A 778 -11.66 -14.12 -21.59
N LYS A 779 -10.70 -14.57 -20.78
CA LYS A 779 -10.93 -14.89 -19.36
C LYS A 779 -11.34 -13.66 -18.55
N ILE A 780 -10.70 -12.51 -18.78
CA ILE A 780 -11.07 -11.24 -18.15
C ILE A 780 -12.50 -10.84 -18.52
N LYS A 781 -12.84 -10.90 -19.81
CA LYS A 781 -14.20 -10.60 -20.26
C LYS A 781 -15.22 -11.52 -19.58
N TYR A 782 -14.94 -12.82 -19.52
CA TYR A 782 -15.82 -13.77 -18.86
C TYR A 782 -15.99 -13.48 -17.35
N GLN A 783 -14.94 -13.07 -16.65
CA GLN A 783 -15.00 -12.61 -15.26
C GLN A 783 -15.84 -11.33 -15.08
N GLU A 784 -15.80 -10.41 -16.04
CA GLU A 784 -16.64 -9.21 -16.04
C GLU A 784 -18.11 -9.57 -16.27
N ASP A 785 -18.40 -10.47 -17.21
CA ASP A 785 -19.75 -10.97 -17.46
C ASP A 785 -20.32 -11.67 -16.20
N ILE A 786 -19.50 -12.44 -15.48
CA ILE A 786 -19.86 -13.01 -14.16
C ILE A 786 -20.17 -11.92 -13.14
N SER A 787 -19.31 -10.89 -13.04
CA SER A 787 -19.48 -9.82 -12.05
C SER A 787 -20.72 -8.97 -12.33
N ALA A 788 -21.01 -8.68 -13.60
CA ALA A 788 -22.22 -7.99 -14.03
C ALA A 788 -23.48 -8.81 -13.71
N TYR A 789 -23.45 -10.11 -13.98
CA TYR A 789 -24.53 -11.03 -13.64
C TYR A 789 -24.84 -11.06 -12.13
N PHE A 790 -23.81 -11.12 -11.28
CA PHE A 790 -23.99 -11.09 -9.83
C PHE A 790 -24.46 -9.74 -9.31
N LYS A 791 -24.07 -8.64 -9.96
CA LYS A 791 -24.57 -7.30 -9.63
C LYS A 791 -26.08 -7.19 -9.91
N GLU A 792 -26.52 -7.62 -11.09
CA GLU A 792 -27.95 -7.63 -11.44
C GLU A 792 -28.75 -8.53 -10.49
N MET A 793 -28.24 -9.72 -10.16
CA MET A 793 -28.87 -10.61 -9.19
C MET A 793 -29.00 -9.97 -7.81
N SER A 794 -27.96 -9.26 -7.34
CA SER A 794 -27.98 -8.57 -6.04
C SER A 794 -28.99 -7.42 -5.99
N GLU A 795 -29.18 -6.70 -7.10
CA GLU A 795 -30.18 -5.63 -7.20
C GLU A 795 -31.62 -6.19 -7.12
N LEU A 796 -31.86 -7.32 -7.80
CA LEU A 796 -33.14 -8.03 -7.71
C LEU A 796 -33.36 -8.63 -6.31
N GLU A 797 -32.32 -9.22 -5.71
CA GLU A 797 -32.40 -9.79 -4.35
C GLU A 797 -32.72 -8.72 -3.30
N LYS A 798 -32.14 -7.52 -3.41
CA LYS A 798 -32.51 -6.39 -2.55
C LYS A 798 -34.01 -6.09 -2.63
N THR A 799 -34.56 -6.09 -3.84
CA THR A 799 -35.99 -5.85 -4.06
C THR A 799 -36.85 -6.94 -3.41
N VAL A 800 -36.43 -8.21 -3.47
CA VAL A 800 -37.13 -9.33 -2.82
C VAL A 800 -37.07 -9.20 -1.30
N ILE A 801 -35.90 -8.89 -0.73
CA ILE A 801 -35.71 -8.67 0.71
C ILE A 801 -36.59 -7.52 1.22
N GLU A 802 -36.67 -6.42 0.48
CA GLU A 802 -37.58 -5.31 0.80
C GLU A 802 -39.04 -5.78 0.90
N LYS A 803 -39.46 -6.75 0.07
CA LYS A 803 -40.82 -7.30 0.14
C LYS A 803 -41.01 -8.27 1.30
N ASP A 804 -40.00 -9.06 1.66
CA ASP A 804 -40.04 -9.87 2.88
C ASP A 804 -40.09 -9.01 4.14
N ASN A 805 -39.39 -7.87 4.16
CA ASN A 805 -39.46 -6.92 5.27
C ASN A 805 -40.84 -6.26 5.37
N TRP A 806 -41.44 -5.86 4.24
CA TRP A 806 -42.81 -5.36 4.20
C TRP A 806 -43.82 -6.40 4.75
N LEU A 807 -43.67 -7.67 4.35
CA LEU A 807 -44.50 -8.78 4.86
C LEU A 807 -44.37 -8.98 6.38
N LYS A 808 -43.19 -8.71 6.96
CA LYS A 808 -42.94 -8.89 8.40
C LYS A 808 -43.43 -7.71 9.25
N ASN A 809 -43.25 -6.48 8.76
CA ASN A 809 -43.43 -5.27 9.56
C ASN A 809 -44.74 -4.53 9.26
N ASP A 810 -45.13 -4.42 7.99
CA ASP A 810 -46.27 -3.61 7.58
C ASP A 810 -47.55 -4.43 7.43
N ALA A 811 -47.46 -5.68 6.97
CA ALA A 811 -48.61 -6.58 6.84
C ALA A 811 -49.16 -7.08 8.21
N SER A 812 -48.37 -6.97 9.27
CA SER A 812 -48.69 -7.38 10.66
C SER A 812 -49.17 -6.21 11.54
N SER A 813 -49.11 -4.97 11.05
CA SER A 813 -49.51 -3.77 11.77
C SER A 813 -51.04 -3.62 11.87
N ALA A 814 -51.56 -3.61 13.10
CA ALA A 814 -53.00 -3.55 13.38
C ALA A 814 -53.65 -2.17 13.13
N SER A 815 -52.88 -1.15 12.71
CA SER A 815 -53.33 0.25 12.61
C SER A 815 -53.93 0.65 11.26
N GLN A 816 -53.79 -0.18 10.21
CA GLN A 816 -54.24 0.13 8.85
C GLN A 816 -55.58 -0.56 8.51
N PRO A 817 -56.54 0.11 7.84
CA PRO A 817 -57.79 -0.52 7.40
C PRO A 817 -57.54 -1.67 6.42
N SER A 818 -58.22 -2.81 6.62
CA SER A 818 -58.06 -4.04 5.80
C SER A 818 -58.19 -3.80 4.27
N ALA A 819 -59.06 -2.88 3.85
CA ALA A 819 -59.20 -2.52 2.43
C ALA A 819 -57.94 -1.84 1.85
N VAL A 820 -57.25 -1.01 2.64
CA VAL A 820 -56.02 -0.31 2.23
C VAL A 820 -54.85 -1.29 2.19
N LEU A 821 -54.73 -2.18 3.19
CA LEU A 821 -53.72 -3.25 3.22
C LEU A 821 -53.86 -4.20 2.04
N LYS A 822 -55.09 -4.53 1.64
CA LYS A 822 -55.34 -5.36 0.45
C LYS A 822 -54.86 -4.71 -0.85
N ASP A 823 -55.11 -3.41 -1.02
CA ASP A 823 -54.65 -2.66 -2.19
C ASP A 823 -53.13 -2.51 -2.21
N LEU A 824 -52.50 -2.29 -1.05
CA LEU A 824 -51.04 -2.26 -0.91
C LEU A 824 -50.42 -3.64 -1.22
N CYS A 825 -50.95 -4.72 -0.63
CA CYS A 825 -50.51 -6.09 -0.90
C CYS A 825 -50.65 -6.45 -2.40
N GLN A 826 -51.74 -6.02 -3.05
CA GLN A 826 -51.91 -6.20 -4.50
C GLN A 826 -50.88 -5.41 -5.31
N ARG A 827 -50.51 -4.19 -4.90
CA ARG A 827 -49.44 -3.40 -5.54
C ARG A 827 -48.09 -4.09 -5.40
N GLU A 828 -47.76 -4.59 -4.21
CA GLU A 828 -46.51 -5.30 -3.96
C GLU A 828 -46.40 -6.60 -4.77
N LEU A 829 -47.50 -7.38 -4.85
CA LEU A 829 -47.58 -8.57 -5.71
C LEU A 829 -47.39 -8.20 -7.19
N THR A 830 -48.03 -7.12 -7.65
CA THR A 830 -47.92 -6.64 -9.04
C THR A 830 -46.49 -6.19 -9.35
N HIS A 831 -45.83 -5.53 -8.40
CA HIS A 831 -44.43 -5.13 -8.52
C HIS A 831 -43.51 -6.35 -8.62
N LEU A 832 -43.70 -7.36 -7.77
CA LEU A 832 -42.88 -8.57 -7.80
C LEU A 832 -43.07 -9.37 -9.10
N VAL A 833 -44.30 -9.46 -9.61
CA VAL A 833 -44.60 -10.07 -10.92
C VAL A 833 -43.95 -9.28 -12.07
N SER A 834 -43.87 -7.94 -11.94
CA SER A 834 -43.24 -7.08 -12.96
C SER A 834 -41.74 -7.36 -13.17
N LEU A 835 -41.07 -8.02 -12.21
CA LEU A 835 -39.67 -8.44 -12.31
C LEU A 835 -39.44 -9.67 -13.18
N SER A 836 -40.51 -10.34 -13.64
CA SER A 836 -40.43 -11.57 -14.46
C SER A 836 -39.53 -11.46 -15.70
N PRO A 837 -39.54 -10.35 -16.48
CA PRO A 837 -38.64 -10.19 -17.63
C PRO A 837 -37.15 -10.17 -17.24
N GLN A 838 -36.81 -9.54 -16.11
CA GLN A 838 -35.45 -9.52 -15.58
C GLN A 838 -35.05 -10.91 -15.07
N LEU A 839 -35.99 -11.66 -14.49
CA LEU A 839 -35.75 -13.04 -14.06
C LEU A 839 -35.46 -13.98 -15.24
N GLU A 840 -36.18 -13.82 -16.36
CA GLU A 840 -35.92 -14.57 -17.58
C GLU A 840 -34.59 -14.16 -18.23
N HIS A 841 -34.24 -12.87 -18.18
CA HIS A 841 -32.93 -12.39 -18.59
C HIS A 841 -31.82 -13.04 -17.75
N LEU A 842 -31.94 -13.03 -16.42
CA LEU A 842 -30.99 -13.64 -15.49
C LEU A 842 -30.81 -15.15 -15.76
N LYS A 843 -31.90 -15.88 -16.02
CA LYS A 843 -31.85 -17.31 -16.41
C LYS A 843 -31.15 -17.52 -17.74
N ALA A 844 -31.39 -16.66 -18.73
CA ALA A 844 -30.73 -16.73 -20.03
C ALA A 844 -29.23 -16.44 -19.92
N THR A 845 -28.85 -15.41 -19.15
CA THR A 845 -27.46 -15.05 -18.86
C THR A 845 -26.74 -16.17 -18.10
N CYS A 846 -27.38 -16.78 -17.10
CA CYS A 846 -26.82 -17.94 -16.41
C CYS A 846 -26.54 -19.10 -17.37
N LYS A 847 -27.48 -19.44 -18.27
CA LYS A 847 -27.26 -20.49 -19.28
C LYS A 847 -26.09 -20.17 -20.19
N ALA A 848 -25.96 -18.91 -20.61
CA ALA A 848 -24.84 -18.46 -21.43
C ALA A 848 -23.50 -18.60 -20.68
N LEU A 849 -23.43 -18.19 -19.42
CA LEU A 849 -22.22 -18.31 -18.60
C LEU A 849 -21.86 -19.78 -18.35
N THR A 850 -22.83 -20.64 -18.04
CA THR A 850 -22.60 -22.08 -17.81
C THR A 850 -22.28 -22.87 -19.09
N SER A 851 -22.42 -22.28 -20.28
CA SER A 851 -22.06 -22.91 -21.55
C SER A 851 -20.57 -22.82 -21.87
N GLN A 852 -19.81 -22.01 -21.13
CA GLN A 852 -18.36 -21.87 -21.28
C GLN A 852 -17.61 -23.12 -20.78
N PRO A 853 -16.42 -23.43 -21.32
CA PRO A 853 -15.61 -24.55 -20.84
C PRO A 853 -15.19 -24.33 -19.38
N MET A 854 -15.46 -25.32 -18.52
CA MET A 854 -15.22 -25.30 -17.08
C MET A 854 -15.90 -24.10 -16.35
N PRO A 855 -17.24 -24.02 -16.36
CA PRO A 855 -17.93 -22.94 -15.68
C PRO A 855 -17.86 -23.14 -14.16
N PRO A 856 -17.72 -22.06 -13.36
CA PRO A 856 -17.77 -22.17 -11.91
C PRO A 856 -19.14 -22.64 -11.41
N ASN A 857 -19.14 -23.63 -10.51
CA ASN A 857 -20.38 -24.21 -9.94
C ASN A 857 -21.28 -23.17 -9.26
N PHE A 858 -20.66 -22.17 -8.62
CA PHE A 858 -21.38 -21.14 -7.86
C PHE A 858 -22.35 -20.30 -8.70
N ILE A 859 -22.18 -20.22 -10.03
CA ILE A 859 -23.04 -19.42 -10.92
C ILE A 859 -24.46 -19.98 -10.92
N GLN A 860 -24.58 -21.30 -11.06
CA GLN A 860 -25.86 -22.00 -11.11
C GLN A 860 -26.46 -22.16 -9.71
N GLU A 861 -25.63 -22.46 -8.70
CA GLU A 861 -26.08 -22.59 -7.30
C GLU A 861 -26.69 -21.29 -6.77
N SER A 862 -26.05 -20.15 -7.06
CA SER A 862 -26.55 -18.84 -6.61
C SER A 862 -27.87 -18.47 -7.29
N LEU A 863 -28.03 -18.77 -8.59
CA LEU A 863 -29.32 -18.58 -9.27
C LEU A 863 -30.41 -19.44 -8.64
N HIS A 864 -30.10 -20.68 -8.31
CA HIS A 864 -31.06 -21.59 -7.71
C HIS A 864 -31.52 -21.08 -6.34
N GLY A 865 -30.60 -20.63 -5.50
CA GLY A 865 -30.90 -20.00 -4.21
C GLY A 865 -31.82 -18.78 -4.37
N PHE A 866 -31.45 -17.87 -5.27
CA PHE A 866 -32.24 -16.67 -5.58
C PHE A 866 -33.66 -17.01 -6.06
N LEU A 867 -33.78 -17.94 -7.03
CA LEU A 867 -35.09 -18.35 -7.58
C LEU A 867 -35.98 -19.00 -6.52
N ASN A 868 -35.40 -19.74 -5.58
CA ASN A 868 -36.15 -20.33 -4.47
C ASN A 868 -36.66 -19.26 -3.51
N HIS A 869 -35.80 -18.28 -3.17
CA HIS A 869 -36.18 -17.15 -2.34
C HIS A 869 -37.32 -16.35 -2.98
N PHE A 870 -37.14 -15.92 -4.24
CA PHE A 870 -38.16 -15.20 -5.01
C PHE A 870 -39.51 -15.94 -5.05
N LYS A 871 -39.51 -17.26 -5.27
CA LYS A 871 -40.74 -18.06 -5.27
C LYS A 871 -41.41 -18.11 -3.90
N LEU A 872 -40.62 -18.26 -2.83
CA LEU A 872 -41.15 -18.30 -1.47
C LEU A 872 -41.79 -16.96 -1.09
N THR A 873 -41.13 -15.85 -1.39
CA THR A 873 -41.64 -14.50 -1.13
C THR A 873 -42.91 -14.21 -1.95
N HIS A 874 -42.93 -14.61 -3.23
CA HIS A 874 -44.14 -14.54 -4.06
C HIS A 874 -45.30 -15.32 -3.44
N GLN A 875 -45.06 -16.56 -3.00
CA GLN A 875 -46.09 -17.41 -2.40
C GLN A 875 -46.64 -16.79 -1.10
N LYS A 876 -45.77 -16.26 -0.23
CA LYS A 876 -46.19 -15.58 1.01
C LYS A 876 -47.05 -14.34 0.74
N LEU A 877 -46.67 -13.52 -0.24
CA LEU A 877 -47.46 -12.36 -0.68
C LEU A 877 -48.83 -12.78 -1.24
N GLU A 878 -48.87 -13.86 -2.03
CA GLU A 878 -50.12 -14.38 -2.58
C GLU A 878 -51.05 -14.94 -1.50
N GLU A 879 -50.50 -15.66 -0.51
CA GLU A 879 -51.23 -16.14 0.66
C GLU A 879 -51.75 -14.98 1.51
N CYS A 880 -50.93 -13.95 1.78
CA CYS A 880 -51.34 -12.73 2.49
C CYS A 880 -52.49 -12.03 1.75
N HIS A 881 -52.38 -11.87 0.43
CA HIS A 881 -53.42 -11.25 -0.39
C HIS A 881 -54.73 -12.06 -0.39
N GLN A 882 -54.66 -13.40 -0.38
CA GLN A 882 -55.83 -14.27 -0.27
C GLN A 882 -56.49 -14.22 1.11
N GLN A 883 -55.71 -14.10 2.19
CA GLN A 883 -56.22 -13.92 3.55
C GLN A 883 -56.94 -12.58 3.69
N LEU A 884 -56.39 -11.50 3.14
CA LEU A 884 -57.02 -10.17 3.11
C LEU A 884 -58.24 -10.06 2.16
N LYS A 885 -58.49 -11.09 1.33
CA LYS A 885 -59.67 -11.18 0.45
C LYS A 885 -60.88 -11.85 1.09
N LYS A 886 -60.66 -12.71 2.10
CA LYS A 886 -61.71 -13.39 2.87
C LYS A 886 -62.21 -12.47 3.97
#